data_AF-A0A369H379-F1
#
_entry.id   AF-A0A369H379-F1
#
_cell.length_a   1.000
_cell.length_b   1.000
_cell.length_c   1.000
_cell.angle_alpha   90.00
_cell.angle_beta   90.00
_cell.angle_gamma   90.00
#
_symmetry.space_group_name_H-M   'P 1'
#
loop_
_entity.id
_entity.type
_entity.pdbx_description
1 polymer ?
#
loop_
_entity_poly.entity_id
_entity_poly.type
_entity_poly.pdbx_seq_one_letter_code
_entity_poly.pdbx_strand_id
1 'polypeptide(L)'
;MPVVKGGVWTNIEDEILKASVSKYGLNQWARVSSLLARKTPKQCKARWNEWLDPSIKKIEWSKEEDEKLLHLAKIMPTQWRTIAPIVGRTANQCLERYQKLLDEAEARESSSLDLAGPDGPETKAPSAQDLRRLRPGELDPDPETKPARPDTIDLDEDEKEMLSEARARLANTQGKKAKRKARERQQEESRRLASLQKRRELKTAGINIKIINRKPGEMDYNADIPFEKRAAPGFYDTSEEQARNDMQRLAVDPRKQHLATKRKGDDDADNDRKRRKNDKDGLSDSQKAAIKAGQMQKLREAEQNSKRRALNLPAPQVSDGELEEIIKLGKLGESASNMARQSDNDATRGFINPYSALNANAPIRTPKAPAQEDHIANEIRNIRALNETQSALLGGENTPLHEGAGSTGFEGIAPRKQTVATPNPMATPLRAGGGVGATPGRPGQTPLRTPRDSFALNQDGDDMSLASATPRERRQHEATMRGQLRSSLASLPKPKDTEWEFEIPEEQQETTVSDQQLVEDAAERDRRERDRRAAEEELALRRRSQVVQRGLPRPLVVDVGQLTRAADEMKDKAEALIAQEAASLMANDAVKYPLAGSQVKGTARPMEKMDDGALADARILVLCETKPRPGLEGIQTLFESRASDSTLLGLGCYDDDDEEEQEAAMRAAFDAVQDSIMSSAEQGAKQEKKLALRLGGYQKRQRLIREQILESSDALVRARNALSGYRHLAVAERVALQGRLDGLRDEVAFVAGRHREAQGRHRDVERELDLLCSGAANGYH
;
A
#
# COMPACT_ATOMS: atom_id res chain seq x y z
N MET A 1 6.64 10.81 33.22
CA MET A 1 7.94 10.16 32.92
C MET A 1 8.68 11.02 31.90
N PRO A 2 10.00 11.26 32.04
CA PRO A 2 10.76 11.92 30.99
C PRO A 2 10.77 11.00 29.77
N VAL A 3 10.05 11.38 28.73
CA VAL A 3 10.04 10.65 27.45
C VAL A 3 11.47 10.66 26.94
N VAL A 4 12.14 9.51 26.94
CA VAL A 4 13.45 9.36 26.32
C VAL A 4 13.24 9.57 24.81
N LYS A 5 13.50 10.80 24.35
CA LYS A 5 13.35 11.19 22.95
C LYS A 5 14.65 10.90 22.21
N GLY A 6 14.68 9.82 21.46
CA GLY A 6 15.85 9.38 20.72
C GLY A 6 15.82 7.89 20.46
N GLY A 7 16.77 7.44 19.63
CA GLY A 7 16.88 6.06 19.20
C GLY A 7 16.99 5.93 17.69
N VAL A 8 17.21 4.71 17.26
CA VAL A 8 17.32 4.34 15.85
C VAL A 8 16.06 4.70 15.06
N TRP A 9 16.24 5.06 13.79
CA TRP A 9 15.16 5.38 12.87
C TRP A 9 14.59 4.10 12.26
N THR A 10 13.26 3.98 12.24
CA THR A 10 12.56 2.90 11.52
C THR A 10 12.10 3.38 10.14
N ASN A 11 11.83 2.43 9.24
CA ASN A 11 11.38 2.77 7.89
C ASN A 11 9.99 3.46 7.92
N ILE A 12 9.09 3.07 8.82
CA ILE A 12 7.83 3.78 9.10
C ILE A 12 8.05 5.25 9.46
N GLU A 13 8.97 5.55 10.39
CA GLU A 13 9.25 6.92 10.80
C GLU A 13 9.80 7.75 9.63
N ASP A 14 10.68 7.18 8.82
CA ASP A 14 11.25 7.83 7.63
C ASP A 14 10.16 8.11 6.57
N GLU A 15 9.23 7.19 6.33
CA GLU A 15 8.14 7.40 5.37
C GLU A 15 7.12 8.45 5.87
N ILE A 16 6.79 8.44 7.16
CA ILE A 16 5.96 9.50 7.77
C ILE A 16 6.68 10.85 7.66
N LEU A 17 8.00 10.89 7.87
CA LEU A 17 8.80 12.10 7.76
C LEU A 17 8.78 12.65 6.32
N LYS A 18 8.97 11.79 5.30
CA LYS A 18 8.86 12.19 3.88
C LYS A 18 7.48 12.75 3.55
N ALA A 19 6.41 12.06 3.93
CA ALA A 19 5.04 12.51 3.67
C ALA A 19 4.72 13.83 4.40
N SER A 20 5.24 14.00 5.62
CA SER A 20 5.08 15.21 6.42
C SER A 20 5.82 16.40 5.82
N VAL A 21 7.05 16.20 5.32
CA VAL A 21 7.82 17.25 4.64
C VAL A 21 7.14 17.64 3.32
N SER A 22 6.58 16.69 2.57
CA SER A 22 5.79 16.99 1.38
C SER A 22 4.56 17.86 1.67
N LYS A 23 3.88 17.66 2.82
CA LYS A 23 2.71 18.46 3.22
C LYS A 23 3.04 19.80 3.87
N TYR A 24 4.03 19.85 4.77
CA TYR A 24 4.31 21.02 5.62
C TYR A 24 5.55 21.83 5.20
N GLY A 25 6.38 21.28 4.30
CA GLY A 25 7.62 21.88 3.84
C GLY A 25 8.77 21.80 4.85
N LEU A 26 9.92 22.35 4.46
CA LEU A 26 11.20 22.27 5.19
C LEU A 26 11.35 23.28 6.34
N ASN A 27 10.35 24.13 6.58
CA ASN A 27 10.45 25.20 7.58
C ASN A 27 9.65 24.89 8.86
N GLN A 28 8.78 23.87 8.86
CA GLN A 28 7.83 23.58 9.94
C GLN A 28 8.16 22.29 10.73
N TRP A 29 9.41 22.12 11.15
CA TRP A 29 9.89 20.91 11.85
C TRP A 29 9.15 20.59 13.15
N ALA A 30 8.64 21.61 13.88
CA ALA A 30 7.83 21.39 15.07
C ALA A 30 6.52 20.66 14.74
N ARG A 31 5.90 20.98 13.60
CA ARG A 31 4.68 20.32 13.14
C ARG A 31 4.96 18.91 12.64
N VAL A 32 6.08 18.73 11.92
CA VAL A 32 6.54 17.42 11.44
C VAL A 32 6.83 16.47 12.61
N SER A 33 7.63 16.90 13.59
CA SER A 33 7.92 16.08 14.77
C SER A 33 6.69 15.75 15.61
N SER A 34 5.63 16.58 15.58
CA SER A 34 4.38 16.26 16.28
C SER A 34 3.61 15.07 15.68
N LEU A 35 4.00 14.57 14.51
CA LEU A 35 3.49 13.31 13.92
C LEU A 35 4.35 12.09 14.31
N LEU A 36 5.53 12.32 14.90
CA LEU A 36 6.50 11.29 15.28
C LEU A 36 6.69 11.31 16.81
N ALA A 37 6.02 10.42 17.53
CA ALA A 37 5.91 10.48 18.99
C ALA A 37 7.26 10.54 19.72
N ARG A 38 8.28 9.82 19.22
CA ARG A 38 9.59 9.66 19.90
C ARG A 38 10.71 10.51 19.32
N LYS A 39 10.45 11.34 18.31
CA LYS A 39 11.45 12.15 17.60
C LYS A 39 11.25 13.65 17.82
N THR A 40 12.33 14.38 18.04
CA THR A 40 12.31 15.84 18.23
C THR A 40 12.38 16.59 16.90
N PRO A 41 12.00 17.88 16.85
CA PRO A 41 12.14 18.70 15.65
C PRO A 41 13.59 18.75 15.12
N LYS A 42 14.57 18.76 16.04
CA LYS A 42 15.99 18.77 15.67
C LYS A 42 16.41 17.46 15.03
N GLN A 43 16.02 16.33 15.61
CA GLN A 43 16.30 14.99 15.06
C GLN A 43 15.63 14.82 13.68
N CYS A 44 14.38 15.28 13.50
CA CYS A 44 13.70 15.23 12.20
C CYS A 44 14.43 16.05 11.13
N LYS A 45 14.92 17.25 11.49
CA LYS A 45 15.67 18.12 10.58
C LYS A 45 17.03 17.50 10.23
N ALA A 46 17.74 16.97 11.21
CA ALA A 46 19.03 16.31 11.01
C ALA A 46 18.87 15.08 10.11
N ARG A 47 17.91 14.19 10.43
CA ARG A 47 17.56 13.02 9.60
C ARG A 47 17.23 13.38 8.15
N TRP A 48 16.49 14.47 7.94
CA TRP A 48 16.20 14.95 6.60
C TRP A 48 17.48 15.37 5.86
N ASN A 49 18.28 16.25 6.46
CA ASN A 49 19.47 16.81 5.84
C ASN A 49 20.63 15.81 5.67
N GLU A 50 20.66 14.74 6.46
CA GLU A 50 21.75 13.77 6.48
C GLU A 50 21.41 12.46 5.76
N TRP A 51 20.12 12.10 5.66
CA TRP A 51 19.72 10.84 5.05
C TRP A 51 18.56 10.95 4.03
N LEU A 52 17.51 11.72 4.29
CA LEU A 52 16.28 11.63 3.47
C LEU A 52 16.19 12.60 2.28
N ASP A 53 16.95 13.69 2.29
CA ASP A 53 16.95 14.65 1.19
C ASP A 53 17.34 13.96 -0.13
N PRO A 54 16.50 14.02 -1.19
CA PRO A 54 16.81 13.43 -2.50
C PRO A 54 18.10 13.94 -3.14
N SER A 55 18.60 15.09 -2.70
CA SER A 55 19.85 15.68 -3.17
C SER A 55 21.09 14.91 -2.67
N ILE A 56 20.93 14.05 -1.65
CA ILE A 56 22.01 13.26 -1.07
C ILE A 56 22.27 12.02 -1.93
N LYS A 57 23.47 11.95 -2.49
CA LYS A 57 23.91 10.77 -3.22
C LYS A 57 24.18 9.61 -2.25
N LYS A 58 23.48 8.49 -2.44
CA LYS A 58 23.69 7.21 -1.71
C LYS A 58 24.31 6.11 -2.57
N ILE A 59 24.83 6.48 -3.74
CA ILE A 59 25.57 5.60 -4.64
C ILE A 59 27.01 5.41 -4.14
N GLU A 60 27.71 4.42 -4.69
CA GLU A 60 29.13 4.19 -4.42
C GLU A 60 29.99 5.41 -4.73
N TRP A 61 31.16 5.51 -4.08
CA TRP A 61 32.12 6.60 -4.26
C TRP A 61 32.86 6.42 -5.59
N SER A 62 32.95 7.48 -6.38
CA SER A 62 33.81 7.46 -7.57
C SER A 62 35.26 7.79 -7.19
N LYS A 63 36.21 7.32 -8.00
CA LYS A 63 37.64 7.64 -7.79
C LYS A 63 37.89 9.16 -7.80
N GLU A 64 37.20 9.90 -8.68
CA GLU A 64 37.27 11.36 -8.73
C GLU A 64 36.73 12.04 -7.45
N GLU A 65 35.69 11.46 -6.82
CA GLU A 65 35.15 11.94 -5.55
C GLU A 65 36.14 11.68 -4.39
N ASP A 66 36.81 10.53 -4.39
CA ASP A 66 37.81 10.16 -3.38
C ASP A 66 39.10 11.02 -3.48
N GLU A 67 39.61 11.26 -4.69
CA GLU A 67 40.77 12.15 -4.92
C GLU A 67 40.48 13.58 -4.44
N LYS A 68 39.30 14.11 -4.80
CA LYS A 68 38.84 15.43 -4.35
C LYS A 68 38.70 15.48 -2.83
N LEU A 69 38.17 14.42 -2.22
CA LEU A 69 38.01 14.31 -0.77
C LEU A 69 39.36 14.37 -0.03
N LEU A 70 40.33 13.56 -0.44
CA LEU A 70 41.67 13.52 0.16
C LEU A 70 42.38 14.86 0.03
N HIS A 71 42.30 15.49 -1.14
CA HIS A 71 42.90 16.79 -1.38
C HIS A 71 42.30 17.89 -0.51
N LEU A 72 40.96 17.97 -0.43
CA LEU A 72 40.29 18.96 0.41
C LEU A 72 40.53 18.72 1.90
N ALA A 73 40.63 17.45 2.32
CA ALA A 73 40.97 17.11 3.70
C ALA A 73 42.41 17.55 4.07
N LYS A 74 43.34 17.53 3.10
CA LYS A 74 44.70 18.04 3.25
C LYS A 74 44.74 19.57 3.36
N ILE A 75 43.97 20.29 2.54
CA ILE A 75 43.94 21.76 2.56
C ILE A 75 43.17 22.31 3.77
N MET A 76 42.07 21.66 4.13
CA MET A 76 41.17 22.08 5.22
C MET A 76 41.03 20.97 6.27
N PRO A 77 42.00 20.80 7.18
CA PRO A 77 41.99 19.73 8.16
C PRO A 77 40.72 19.73 9.02
N THR A 78 40.02 18.60 9.08
CA THR A 78 38.83 18.36 9.94
C THR A 78 37.60 19.25 9.70
N GLN A 79 37.57 20.05 8.62
CA GLN A 79 36.44 20.96 8.31
C GLN A 79 35.37 20.31 7.42
N TRP A 80 34.82 19.17 7.87
CA TRP A 80 33.91 18.33 7.06
C TRP A 80 32.65 19.03 6.57
N ARG A 81 32.12 20.00 7.33
CA ARG A 81 30.95 20.80 6.91
C ARG A 81 31.24 21.74 5.74
N THR A 82 32.47 22.21 5.62
CA THR A 82 32.92 23.07 4.50
C THR A 82 33.26 22.21 3.27
N ILE A 83 33.84 21.04 3.50
CA ILE A 83 34.25 20.09 2.44
C ILE A 83 33.02 19.45 1.77
N ALA A 84 32.01 19.06 2.55
CA ALA A 84 30.83 18.32 2.08
C ALA A 84 30.11 18.96 0.87
N PRO A 85 29.76 20.27 0.89
CA PRO A 85 29.13 20.93 -0.27
C PRO A 85 30.00 20.92 -1.54
N ILE A 86 31.33 20.93 -1.41
CA ILE A 86 32.28 20.96 -2.54
C ILE A 86 32.40 19.57 -3.18
N VAL A 87 32.38 18.51 -2.36
CA VAL A 87 32.39 17.11 -2.82
C VAL A 87 31.00 16.68 -3.34
N GLY A 88 29.92 17.27 -2.81
CA GLY A 88 28.54 16.91 -3.16
C GLY A 88 28.01 15.70 -2.40
N ARG A 89 28.52 15.46 -1.18
CA ARG A 89 28.13 14.41 -0.24
C ARG A 89 27.88 15.03 1.14
N THR A 90 27.32 14.28 2.09
CA THR A 90 27.13 14.78 3.47
C THR A 90 28.43 14.78 4.27
N ALA A 91 28.52 15.61 5.31
CA ALA A 91 29.72 15.74 6.13
C ALA A 91 30.13 14.41 6.80
N ASN A 92 29.17 13.64 7.31
CA ASN A 92 29.44 12.34 7.92
C ASN A 92 29.85 11.28 6.88
N GLN A 93 29.24 11.27 5.68
CA GLN A 93 29.69 10.40 4.59
C GLN A 93 31.15 10.70 4.20
N CYS A 94 31.53 11.97 4.09
CA CYS A 94 32.90 12.38 3.79
C CYS A 94 33.89 11.94 4.87
N LEU A 95 33.54 12.13 6.15
CA LEU A 95 34.36 11.72 7.29
C LEU A 95 34.57 10.20 7.33
N GLU A 96 33.48 9.43 7.21
CA GLU A 96 33.52 7.96 7.25
C GLU A 96 34.32 7.40 6.07
N ARG A 97 34.11 7.95 4.86
CA ARG A 97 34.88 7.54 3.68
C ARG A 97 36.36 7.86 3.83
N TYR A 98 36.71 9.07 4.28
CA TYR A 98 38.10 9.47 4.50
C TYR A 98 38.80 8.53 5.47
N GLN A 99 38.17 8.21 6.61
CA GLN A 99 38.72 7.27 7.58
C GLN A 99 38.90 5.87 6.98
N LYS A 100 37.88 5.37 6.27
CA LYS A 100 37.96 4.06 5.60
C LYS A 100 39.09 4.00 4.58
N LEU A 101 39.38 5.09 3.87
CA LEU A 101 40.51 5.17 2.94
C LEU A 101 41.86 5.10 3.67
N LEU A 102 41.99 5.75 4.84
CA LEU A 102 43.20 5.62 5.67
C LEU A 102 43.38 4.19 6.18
N ASP A 103 42.33 3.59 6.74
CA ASP A 103 42.35 2.22 7.26
C ASP A 103 42.68 1.19 6.16
N GLU A 104 42.14 1.37 4.95
CA GLU A 104 42.42 0.49 3.81
C GLU A 104 43.88 0.60 3.35
N ALA A 105 44.49 1.78 3.42
CA ALA A 105 45.91 1.95 3.15
C ALA A 105 46.78 1.32 4.24
N GLU A 106 46.45 1.50 5.52
CA GLU A 106 47.15 0.84 6.64
C GLU A 106 47.09 -0.68 6.53
N ALA A 107 45.92 -1.23 6.19
CA ALA A 107 45.72 -2.66 5.98
C ALA A 107 46.54 -3.19 4.78
N ARG A 108 46.63 -2.42 3.69
CA ARG A 108 47.45 -2.79 2.52
C ARG A 108 48.95 -2.72 2.82
N GLU A 109 49.40 -1.73 3.58
CA GLU A 109 50.82 -1.61 3.95
C GLU A 109 51.25 -2.69 4.92
N SER A 110 50.48 -2.92 5.98
CA SER A 110 50.71 -4.02 6.93
C SER A 110 50.64 -5.39 6.27
N SER A 111 49.78 -5.57 5.26
CA SER A 111 49.71 -6.82 4.48
C SER A 111 50.84 -6.97 3.45
N SER A 112 51.48 -5.88 3.02
CA SER A 112 52.60 -5.92 2.06
C SER A 112 53.95 -6.17 2.74
N LEU A 113 54.07 -5.85 4.02
CA LEU A 113 55.24 -6.16 4.84
C LEU A 113 55.10 -7.60 5.38
N ASP A 114 55.36 -8.58 4.52
CA ASP A 114 55.20 -10.02 4.77
C ASP A 114 56.29 -10.59 5.69
N LEU A 115 56.44 -9.99 6.89
CA LEU A 115 57.38 -10.38 7.95
C LEU A 115 56.65 -10.83 9.23
N ALA A 116 55.39 -11.24 9.12
CA ALA A 116 54.65 -11.90 10.20
C ALA A 116 54.19 -13.27 9.69
N GLY A 117 54.77 -14.33 10.27
CA GLY A 117 54.48 -15.72 9.91
C GLY A 117 53.02 -16.14 10.14
N PRO A 118 52.64 -17.36 9.72
CA PRO A 118 51.26 -17.81 9.57
C PRO A 118 50.62 -18.27 10.90
N ASP A 119 50.88 -17.57 12.01
CA ASP A 119 50.32 -17.92 13.32
C ASP A 119 49.23 -16.92 13.76
N GLY A 120 47.98 -17.36 13.57
CA GLY A 120 46.87 -17.05 14.47
C GLY A 120 46.14 -15.70 14.29
N PRO A 121 44.80 -15.68 14.28
CA PRO A 121 44.01 -14.45 14.20
C PRO A 121 44.03 -13.59 15.48
N GLU A 122 44.84 -13.92 16.49
CA GLU A 122 44.81 -13.32 17.83
C GLU A 122 45.83 -12.18 18.06
N THR A 123 46.74 -11.92 17.11
CA THR A 123 47.77 -10.86 17.23
C THR A 123 47.61 -9.68 16.27
N LYS A 124 46.47 -9.59 15.56
CA LYS A 124 46.11 -8.36 14.86
C LYS A 124 45.79 -7.28 15.89
N ALA A 125 46.58 -6.20 15.88
CA ALA A 125 46.20 -4.97 16.58
C ALA A 125 44.74 -4.63 16.18
N PRO A 126 43.85 -4.33 17.14
CA PRO A 126 42.46 -4.02 16.83
C PRO A 126 42.43 -2.86 15.83
N SER A 127 41.69 -3.04 14.74
CA SER A 127 41.53 -2.01 13.72
C SER A 127 41.01 -0.71 14.36
N ALA A 128 41.34 0.46 13.80
CA ALA A 128 40.81 1.74 14.30
C ALA A 128 39.26 1.75 14.39
N GLN A 129 38.61 0.92 13.57
CA GLN A 129 37.18 0.65 13.59
C GLN A 129 36.71 -0.17 14.80
N ASP A 130 37.53 -1.09 15.33
CA ASP A 130 37.23 -1.88 16.53
C ASP A 130 37.38 -1.06 17.82
N LEU A 131 38.31 -0.09 17.86
CA LEU A 131 38.46 0.84 18.98
C LEU A 131 37.32 1.87 19.06
N ARG A 132 36.60 2.09 17.95
CA ARG A 132 35.53 3.08 17.83
C ARG A 132 34.12 2.49 17.87
N ARG A 133 33.99 1.15 17.90
CA ARG A 133 32.71 0.49 18.18
C ARG A 133 32.26 0.90 19.57
N LEU A 134 31.05 1.46 19.65
CA LEU A 134 30.39 1.82 20.91
C LEU A 134 30.52 0.66 21.90
N ARG A 135 30.90 0.97 23.15
CA ARG A 135 30.92 -0.05 24.20
C ARG A 135 29.51 -0.61 24.37
N PRO A 136 29.34 -1.92 24.63
CA PRO A 136 28.01 -2.48 24.85
C PRO A 136 27.24 -1.68 25.91
N GLY A 137 26.15 -1.00 25.49
CA GLY A 137 25.32 -0.14 26.35
C GLY A 137 25.42 1.37 26.11
N GLU A 138 26.35 1.85 25.26
CA GLU A 138 26.44 3.27 24.90
C GLU A 138 25.45 3.63 23.79
N LEU A 139 24.73 4.75 23.96
CA LEU A 139 23.76 5.24 22.97
C LEU A 139 24.51 5.95 21.84
N ASP A 140 24.20 5.61 20.60
CA ASP A 140 24.82 6.23 19.43
C ASP A 140 24.59 7.75 19.42
N PRO A 141 25.64 8.58 19.30
CA PRO A 141 25.52 10.04 19.24
C PRO A 141 24.76 10.55 18.00
N ASP A 142 24.96 9.91 16.83
CA ASP A 142 24.45 10.39 15.53
C ASP A 142 23.61 9.33 14.78
N PRO A 143 22.50 8.83 15.37
CA PRO A 143 21.67 7.80 14.75
C PRO A 143 20.98 8.25 13.45
N GLU A 144 20.90 9.56 13.19
CA GLU A 144 20.32 10.15 11.99
C GLU A 144 21.07 9.80 10.71
N THR A 145 22.35 9.41 10.80
CA THR A 145 23.18 9.08 9.64
C THR A 145 23.09 7.62 9.20
N LYS A 146 22.52 6.75 10.06
CA LYS A 146 22.46 5.31 9.81
C LYS A 146 21.26 4.91 8.96
N PRO A 147 21.32 3.80 8.20
CA PRO A 147 20.15 3.25 7.52
C PRO A 147 19.00 2.98 8.50
N ALA A 148 17.76 3.15 8.01
CA ALA A 148 16.58 2.83 8.81
C ALA A 148 16.50 1.32 9.07
N ARG A 149 16.01 0.94 10.25
CA ARG A 149 15.68 -0.46 10.53
C ARG A 149 14.45 -0.86 9.70
N PRO A 150 14.49 -2.02 9.03
CA PRO A 150 13.31 -2.58 8.36
C PRO A 150 12.16 -2.77 9.35
N ASP A 151 10.94 -2.63 8.84
CA ASP A 151 9.73 -2.77 9.63
C ASP A 151 9.57 -4.22 10.11
N THR A 152 9.12 -4.42 11.35
CA THR A 152 8.81 -5.75 11.87
C THR A 152 7.54 -6.30 11.21
N ILE A 153 7.45 -7.62 11.04
CA ILE A 153 6.26 -8.27 10.45
C ILE A 153 5.02 -7.98 11.32
N ASP A 154 5.20 -8.10 12.64
CA ASP A 154 4.21 -7.71 13.62
C ASP A 154 4.55 -6.30 14.13
N LEU A 155 3.85 -5.31 13.58
CA LEU A 155 3.97 -3.92 14.03
C LEU A 155 3.36 -3.76 15.42
N ASP A 156 4.07 -3.08 16.31
CA ASP A 156 3.59 -2.76 17.65
C ASP A 156 2.41 -1.78 17.60
N GLU A 157 1.64 -1.69 18.68
CA GLU A 157 0.48 -0.80 18.79
C GLU A 157 0.89 0.68 18.58
N ASP A 158 2.02 1.09 19.14
CA ASP A 158 2.58 2.44 18.99
C ASP A 158 2.84 2.80 17.52
N GLU A 159 3.39 1.88 16.73
CA GLU A 159 3.69 2.13 15.30
C GLU A 159 2.43 2.16 14.44
N LYS A 160 1.46 1.27 14.74
CA LYS A 160 0.15 1.27 14.10
C LYS A 160 -0.63 2.54 14.42
N GLU A 161 -0.63 2.97 15.67
CA GLU A 161 -1.28 4.20 16.11
C GLU A 161 -0.63 5.41 15.42
N MET A 162 0.69 5.49 15.41
CA MET A 162 1.46 6.55 14.74
C MET A 162 1.13 6.63 13.24
N LEU A 163 1.06 5.49 12.54
CA LEU A 163 0.65 5.45 11.13
C LEU A 163 -0.80 5.92 10.92
N SER A 164 -1.72 5.50 11.79
CA SER A 164 -3.13 5.88 11.70
C SER A 164 -3.31 7.39 11.95
N GLU A 165 -2.58 7.94 12.93
CA GLU A 165 -2.58 9.36 13.25
C GLU A 165 -1.99 10.17 12.11
N ALA A 166 -0.85 9.74 11.56
CA ALA A 166 -0.22 10.38 10.41
C ALA A 166 -1.17 10.43 9.21
N ARG A 167 -1.84 9.32 8.88
CA ARG A 167 -2.84 9.26 7.80
C ARG A 167 -3.99 10.25 8.04
N ALA A 168 -4.55 10.28 9.25
CA ALA A 168 -5.65 11.19 9.60
C ALA A 168 -5.23 12.67 9.52
N ARG A 169 -4.04 13.00 10.02
CA ARG A 169 -3.49 14.37 9.98
C ARG A 169 -3.12 14.82 8.58
N LEU A 170 -2.58 13.93 7.74
CA LEU A 170 -2.25 14.20 6.34
C LEU A 170 -3.51 14.37 5.48
N ALA A 171 -4.58 13.60 5.72
CA ALA A 171 -5.85 13.76 5.01
C ALA A 171 -6.59 15.06 5.41
N ASN A 172 -6.45 15.52 6.65
CA ASN A 172 -7.17 16.70 7.12
C ASN A 172 -6.56 18.02 6.62
N THR A 173 -7.35 18.80 5.88
CA THR A 173 -7.04 20.18 5.45
C THR A 173 -7.97 21.21 6.09
N GLN A 174 -9.04 20.77 6.76
CA GLN A 174 -10.07 21.64 7.31
C GLN A 174 -9.80 22.04 8.77
N GLY A 175 -9.91 23.34 9.04
CA GLY A 175 -9.85 23.88 10.39
C GLY A 175 -11.15 23.69 11.19
N LYS A 176 -11.11 24.10 12.48
CA LYS A 176 -12.26 23.97 13.41
C LYS A 176 -13.54 24.64 12.89
N LYS A 177 -13.43 25.83 12.31
CA LYS A 177 -14.58 26.60 11.79
C LYS A 177 -15.25 25.90 10.60
N ALA A 178 -14.46 25.35 9.68
CA ALA A 178 -14.97 24.61 8.53
C ALA A 178 -15.71 23.34 8.98
N LYS A 179 -15.10 22.54 9.87
CA LYS A 179 -15.74 21.34 10.43
C LYS A 179 -17.01 21.66 11.22
N ARG A 180 -17.00 22.72 12.03
CA ARG A 180 -18.19 23.19 12.77
C ARG A 180 -19.31 23.59 11.81
N LYS A 181 -19.02 24.43 10.82
CA LYS A 181 -20.01 24.86 9.81
C LYS A 181 -20.53 23.69 8.98
N ALA A 182 -19.70 22.70 8.66
CA ALA A 182 -20.14 21.50 7.95
C ALA A 182 -21.14 20.68 8.79
N ARG A 183 -20.85 20.46 10.07
CA ARG A 183 -21.80 19.79 10.99
C ARG A 183 -23.09 20.60 11.20
N GLU A 184 -22.98 21.91 11.33
CA GLU A 184 -24.12 22.82 11.47
C GLU A 184 -25.03 22.75 10.24
N ARG A 185 -24.45 22.76 9.03
CA ARG A 185 -25.20 22.56 7.79
C ARG A 185 -25.91 21.21 7.74
N GLN A 186 -25.22 20.12 8.12
CA GLN A 186 -25.84 18.79 8.15
C GLN A 186 -26.99 18.70 9.17
N GLN A 187 -26.83 19.32 10.34
CA GLN A 187 -27.89 19.40 11.35
C GLN A 187 -29.06 20.24 10.87
N GLU A 188 -28.80 21.35 10.17
CA GLU A 188 -29.83 22.19 9.57
C GLU A 188 -30.62 21.44 8.47
N GLU A 189 -29.93 20.72 7.58
CA GLU A 189 -30.56 19.85 6.58
C GLU A 189 -31.44 18.77 7.23
N SER A 190 -30.93 18.13 8.29
CA SER A 190 -31.65 17.12 9.05
C SER A 190 -32.89 17.70 9.76
N ARG A 191 -32.76 18.87 10.40
CA ARG A 191 -33.87 19.60 11.02
C ARG A 191 -34.91 20.00 9.98
N ARG A 192 -34.47 20.44 8.80
CA ARG A 192 -35.35 20.81 7.68
C ARG A 192 -36.13 19.61 7.18
N LEU A 193 -35.49 18.46 7.00
CA LEU A 193 -36.16 17.22 6.57
C LEU A 193 -37.19 16.75 7.62
N ALA A 194 -36.82 16.74 8.90
CA ALA A 194 -37.74 16.37 9.98
C ALA A 194 -38.95 17.31 10.07
N SER A 195 -38.72 18.63 9.94
CA SER A 195 -39.80 19.63 9.91
C SER A 195 -40.71 19.46 8.68
N LEU A 196 -40.13 19.13 7.52
CA LEU A 196 -40.90 18.84 6.30
C LEU A 196 -41.73 17.58 6.44
N GLN A 197 -41.20 16.53 7.08
CA GLN A 197 -41.93 15.29 7.34
C GLN A 197 -43.13 15.55 8.26
N LYS A 198 -42.92 16.18 9.42
CA LYS A 198 -44.00 16.56 10.34
C LYS A 198 -45.07 17.40 9.65
N ARG A 199 -44.65 18.34 8.80
CA ARG A 199 -45.58 19.17 8.03
C ARG A 199 -46.39 18.34 7.02
N ARG A 200 -45.77 17.36 6.36
CA ARG A 200 -46.49 16.45 5.45
C ARG A 200 -47.53 15.66 6.23
N GLU A 201 -47.16 15.08 7.36
CA GLU A 201 -48.05 14.30 8.24
C GLU A 201 -49.24 15.13 8.74
N LEU A 202 -48.99 16.36 9.20
CA LEU A 202 -50.05 17.27 9.62
C LEU A 202 -50.96 17.67 8.45
N LYS A 203 -50.38 17.96 7.27
CA LYS A 203 -51.16 18.29 6.07
C LYS A 203 -51.99 17.11 5.58
N THR A 204 -51.47 15.89 5.64
CA THR A 204 -52.22 14.67 5.31
C THR A 204 -53.33 14.39 6.32
N ALA A 205 -53.12 14.75 7.59
CA ALA A 205 -54.15 14.73 8.62
C ALA A 205 -55.14 15.93 8.53
N GLY A 206 -54.99 16.81 7.54
CA GLY A 206 -55.86 17.97 7.32
C GLY A 206 -55.55 19.19 8.20
N ILE A 207 -54.52 19.14 9.04
CA ILE A 207 -54.15 20.22 9.96
C ILE A 207 -53.16 21.16 9.25
N ASN A 208 -53.64 22.33 8.82
CA ASN A 208 -52.82 23.34 8.13
C ASN A 208 -52.27 24.39 9.10
N ILE A 209 -51.07 24.16 9.63
CA ILE A 209 -50.35 25.14 10.47
C ILE A 209 -49.52 26.07 9.58
N LYS A 210 -49.71 27.39 9.72
CA LYS A 210 -48.86 28.41 9.07
C LYS A 210 -47.56 28.57 9.86
N ILE A 211 -46.42 28.39 9.20
CA ILE A 211 -45.11 28.63 9.79
C ILE A 211 -44.70 30.07 9.49
N ILE A 212 -44.39 30.85 10.53
CA ILE A 212 -43.83 32.18 10.39
C ILE A 212 -42.33 32.09 10.71
N ASN A 213 -41.53 31.77 9.69
CA ASN A 213 -40.07 31.78 9.80
C ASN A 213 -39.56 33.08 9.19
N ARG A 214 -39.77 34.22 9.85
CA ARG A 214 -39.20 35.49 9.39
C ARG A 214 -38.54 36.21 10.54
N LYS A 215 -37.30 36.63 10.31
CA LYS A 215 -36.66 37.58 11.21
C LYS A 215 -37.15 38.99 10.85
N PRO A 216 -37.35 39.88 11.85
CA PRO A 216 -37.69 41.27 11.58
C PRO A 216 -36.62 41.92 10.68
N GLY A 217 -37.02 42.49 9.54
CA GLY A 217 -36.12 43.11 8.56
C GLY A 217 -35.62 42.21 7.43
N GLU A 218 -36.02 40.93 7.39
CA GLU A 218 -35.72 40.02 6.29
C GLU A 218 -36.81 40.09 5.21
N MET A 219 -36.44 40.44 3.97
CA MET A 219 -37.37 40.44 2.83
C MET A 219 -37.74 39.01 2.44
N ASP A 220 -39.00 38.80 2.05
CA ASP A 220 -39.42 37.50 1.54
C ASP A 220 -39.07 37.36 0.05
N TYR A 221 -37.96 36.69 -0.20
CA TYR A 221 -37.46 36.35 -1.53
C TYR A 221 -38.45 35.55 -2.40
N ASN A 222 -39.43 34.88 -1.79
CA ASN A 222 -40.47 34.14 -2.53
C ASN A 222 -41.67 35.02 -2.87
N ALA A 223 -41.93 36.08 -2.10
CA ALA A 223 -43.08 36.96 -2.31
C ALA A 223 -42.74 38.14 -3.23
N ASP A 224 -41.51 38.63 -3.18
CA ASP A 224 -41.07 39.77 -3.97
C ASP A 224 -39.64 39.58 -4.50
N ILE A 225 -39.32 40.25 -5.61
CA ILE A 225 -37.99 40.25 -6.21
C ILE A 225 -37.16 41.29 -5.44
N PRO A 226 -36.12 40.89 -4.65
CA PRO A 226 -35.45 41.77 -3.68
C PRO A 226 -34.89 43.07 -4.25
N PHE A 227 -34.60 43.10 -5.56
CA PHE A 227 -34.10 44.26 -6.29
C PHE A 227 -34.57 44.18 -7.75
N GLU A 228 -35.88 44.25 -8.00
CA GLU A 228 -36.39 44.25 -9.38
C GLU A 228 -35.87 45.45 -10.16
N LYS A 229 -35.01 45.18 -11.14
CA LYS A 229 -34.63 46.17 -12.15
C LYS A 229 -35.37 45.83 -13.43
N ARG A 230 -36.41 46.61 -13.72
CA ARG A 230 -37.17 46.44 -14.97
C ARG A 230 -36.24 46.59 -16.16
N ALA A 231 -36.42 45.74 -17.16
CA ALA A 231 -35.69 45.85 -18.41
C ALA A 231 -35.90 47.27 -18.99
N ALA A 232 -34.83 47.87 -19.51
CA ALA A 232 -34.95 49.18 -20.13
C ALA A 232 -35.95 49.10 -21.30
N PRO A 233 -36.88 50.06 -21.43
CA PRO A 233 -37.85 50.05 -22.52
C PRO A 233 -37.10 50.11 -23.86
N GLY A 234 -37.29 49.09 -24.69
CA GLY A 234 -36.69 49.00 -26.03
C GLY A 234 -37.64 49.52 -27.12
N PHE A 235 -37.13 49.57 -28.36
CA PHE A 235 -37.91 49.99 -29.53
C PHE A 235 -38.88 48.91 -30.06
N TYR A 236 -38.68 47.65 -29.67
CA TYR A 236 -39.47 46.50 -30.11
C TYR A 236 -40.54 46.12 -29.07
N ASP A 237 -41.73 45.76 -29.53
CA ASP A 237 -42.79 45.20 -28.68
C ASP A 237 -42.42 43.77 -28.23
N THR A 238 -42.56 43.50 -26.93
CA THR A 238 -42.20 42.22 -26.28
C THR A 238 -43.42 41.50 -25.73
N SER A 239 -44.64 41.95 -26.06
CA SER A 239 -45.91 41.37 -25.60
C SER A 239 -46.06 39.88 -25.94
N GLU A 240 -45.68 39.48 -27.16
CA GLU A 240 -45.72 38.07 -27.60
C GLU A 240 -44.72 37.17 -26.86
N GLU A 241 -43.53 37.69 -26.55
CA GLU A 241 -42.51 36.98 -25.79
C GLU A 241 -42.91 36.81 -24.33
N GLN A 242 -43.54 37.83 -23.73
CA GLN A 242 -44.11 37.76 -22.39
C GLN A 242 -45.19 36.67 -22.30
N ALA A 243 -46.11 36.63 -23.26
CA ALA A 243 -47.15 35.59 -23.31
C ALA A 243 -46.56 34.16 -23.43
N ARG A 244 -45.50 33.99 -24.24
CA ARG A 244 -44.77 32.71 -24.33
C ARG A 244 -44.06 32.37 -23.02
N ASN A 245 -43.43 33.33 -22.37
CA ASN A 245 -42.75 33.13 -21.08
C ASN A 245 -43.74 32.74 -19.97
N ASP A 246 -44.93 33.32 -19.96
CA ASP A 246 -45.99 32.98 -19.00
C ASP A 246 -46.55 31.58 -19.25
N MET A 247 -46.77 31.20 -20.52
CA MET A 247 -47.12 29.83 -20.90
C MET A 247 -46.05 28.83 -20.46
N GLN A 248 -44.77 29.15 -20.65
CA GLN A 248 -43.66 28.30 -20.21
C GLN A 248 -43.60 28.21 -18.68
N ARG A 249 -43.81 29.31 -17.94
CA ARG A 249 -43.86 29.30 -16.46
C ARG A 249 -44.96 28.39 -15.92
N LEU A 250 -46.14 28.41 -16.53
CA LEU A 250 -47.26 27.53 -16.15
C LEU A 250 -46.97 26.06 -16.49
N ALA A 251 -46.22 25.78 -17.56
CA ALA A 251 -45.86 24.43 -17.97
C ALA A 251 -44.71 23.81 -17.14
N VAL A 252 -44.01 24.58 -16.31
CA VAL A 252 -42.92 24.08 -15.47
C VAL A 252 -43.47 23.24 -14.32
N ASP A 253 -43.24 21.92 -14.39
CA ASP A 253 -43.46 21.01 -13.27
C ASP A 253 -42.28 21.10 -12.26
N PRO A 254 -42.52 21.55 -11.01
CA PRO A 254 -41.48 21.71 -9.99
C PRO A 254 -40.72 20.40 -9.68
N ARG A 255 -41.36 19.23 -9.85
CA ARG A 255 -40.72 17.93 -9.59
C ARG A 255 -39.68 17.58 -10.65
N LYS A 256 -39.96 17.87 -11.93
CA LYS A 256 -39.01 17.63 -13.03
C LYS A 256 -37.78 18.54 -12.94
N GLN A 257 -37.96 19.81 -12.58
CA GLN A 257 -36.83 20.73 -12.41
C GLN A 257 -35.92 20.33 -11.24
N HIS A 258 -36.46 20.01 -10.06
CA HIS A 258 -35.64 19.58 -8.92
C HIS A 258 -34.86 18.29 -9.19
N LEU A 259 -35.43 17.36 -9.98
CA LEU A 259 -34.74 16.14 -10.41
C LEU A 259 -33.60 16.46 -11.39
N ALA A 260 -33.82 17.41 -12.31
CA ALA A 260 -32.79 17.86 -13.25
C ALA A 260 -31.62 18.60 -12.56
N THR A 261 -31.90 19.43 -11.55
CA THR A 261 -30.84 20.12 -10.78
C THR A 261 -30.07 19.16 -9.87
N LYS A 262 -30.74 18.18 -9.26
CA LYS A 262 -30.07 17.10 -8.50
C LYS A 262 -29.17 16.24 -9.39
N ARG A 263 -29.65 15.85 -10.58
CA ARG A 263 -28.86 15.12 -11.57
C ARG A 263 -27.62 15.92 -11.99
N LYS A 264 -27.77 17.21 -12.30
CA LYS A 264 -26.64 18.06 -12.72
C LYS A 264 -25.53 18.24 -11.66
N GLY A 265 -25.86 18.22 -10.36
CA GLY A 265 -24.86 18.34 -9.29
C GLY A 265 -24.21 17.02 -8.86
N ASP A 266 -24.92 15.89 -9.05
CA ASP A 266 -24.46 14.55 -8.66
C ASP A 266 -23.78 13.82 -9.83
N ASP A 267 -24.19 14.09 -11.09
CA ASP A 267 -23.64 13.46 -12.29
C ASP A 267 -22.16 13.80 -12.52
N ASP A 268 -21.69 15.01 -12.17
CA ASP A 268 -20.27 15.36 -12.34
C ASP A 268 -19.37 14.64 -11.32
N ALA A 269 -19.85 14.38 -10.09
CA ALA A 269 -19.08 13.68 -9.07
C ALA A 269 -19.19 12.15 -9.20
N ASP A 270 -20.36 11.64 -9.58
CA ASP A 270 -20.66 10.23 -9.69
C ASP A 270 -20.20 9.65 -11.03
N ASN A 271 -20.22 10.40 -12.15
CA ASN A 271 -19.57 9.95 -13.39
C ASN A 271 -18.05 9.86 -13.24
N ASP A 272 -17.43 10.79 -12.52
CA ASP A 272 -15.98 10.75 -12.30
C ASP A 272 -15.59 9.59 -11.37
N ARG A 273 -16.43 9.28 -10.36
CA ARG A 273 -16.28 8.08 -9.53
C ARG A 273 -16.54 6.79 -10.31
N LYS A 274 -17.56 6.73 -11.16
CA LYS A 274 -17.85 5.57 -12.03
C LYS A 274 -16.77 5.36 -13.07
N ARG A 275 -16.24 6.42 -13.68
CA ARG A 275 -15.07 6.36 -14.57
C ARG A 275 -13.84 5.82 -13.83
N ARG A 276 -13.50 6.38 -12.67
CA ARG A 276 -12.37 5.90 -11.84
C ARG A 276 -12.57 4.46 -11.33
N LYS A 277 -13.80 4.05 -11.04
CA LYS A 277 -14.13 2.67 -10.64
C LYS A 277 -13.99 1.71 -11.82
N ASN A 278 -14.52 2.07 -12.98
CA ASN A 278 -14.37 1.28 -14.21
C ASN A 278 -12.91 1.24 -14.71
N ASP A 279 -12.11 2.28 -14.44
CA ASP A 279 -10.67 2.26 -14.71
C ASP A 279 -9.89 1.40 -13.70
N LYS A 280 -10.35 1.34 -12.45
CA LYS A 280 -9.78 0.47 -11.41
C LYS A 280 -10.06 -1.02 -11.65
N ASP A 281 -11.21 -1.33 -12.25
CA ASP A 281 -11.60 -2.69 -12.64
C ASP A 281 -11.17 -3.04 -14.09
N GLY A 282 -10.57 -2.10 -14.82
CA GLY A 282 -10.01 -2.31 -16.16
C GLY A 282 -8.54 -2.76 -16.13
N LEU A 283 -8.08 -3.39 -17.22
CA LEU A 283 -6.66 -3.73 -17.46
C LEU A 283 -5.73 -2.54 -17.13
N SER A 284 -4.61 -2.83 -16.48
CA SER A 284 -3.62 -1.83 -16.01
C SER A 284 -3.28 -0.82 -17.11
N ASP A 285 -3.10 0.46 -16.74
CA ASP A 285 -2.75 1.53 -17.70
C ASP A 285 -1.51 1.20 -18.55
N SER A 286 -0.59 0.39 -18.01
CA SER A 286 0.57 -0.14 -18.74
C SER A 286 0.16 -1.11 -19.87
N GLN A 287 -0.83 -1.97 -19.62
CA GLN A 287 -1.40 -2.90 -20.62
C GLN A 287 -2.27 -2.16 -21.64
N LYS A 288 -3.09 -1.19 -21.21
CA LYS A 288 -3.88 -0.36 -22.15
C LYS A 288 -2.96 0.48 -23.05
N ALA A 289 -1.88 1.05 -22.48
CA ALA A 289 -0.87 1.77 -23.24
C ALA A 289 -0.08 0.85 -24.19
N ALA A 290 0.26 -0.37 -23.77
CA ALA A 290 0.93 -1.35 -24.62
C ALA A 290 0.03 -1.84 -25.78
N ILE A 291 -1.26 -2.07 -25.52
CA ILE A 291 -2.24 -2.44 -26.56
C ILE A 291 -2.46 -1.29 -27.54
N LYS A 292 -2.59 -0.05 -27.03
CA LYS A 292 -2.74 1.14 -27.86
C LYS A 292 -1.47 1.49 -28.64
N ALA A 293 -0.30 1.29 -28.06
CA ALA A 293 0.99 1.42 -28.73
C ALA A 293 1.17 0.33 -29.79
N GLY A 294 0.78 -0.90 -29.51
CA GLY A 294 0.79 -2.01 -30.49
C GLY A 294 -0.19 -1.78 -31.64
N GLN A 295 -1.38 -1.21 -31.36
CA GLN A 295 -2.32 -0.80 -32.41
C GLN A 295 -1.80 0.39 -33.22
N MET A 296 -1.23 1.42 -32.59
CA MET A 296 -0.62 2.55 -33.30
C MET A 296 0.62 2.16 -34.10
N GLN A 297 1.38 1.18 -33.63
CA GLN A 297 2.53 0.63 -34.35
C GLN A 297 2.07 -0.19 -35.55
N LYS A 298 1.05 -1.06 -35.40
CA LYS A 298 0.40 -1.73 -36.54
C LYS A 298 -0.19 -0.74 -37.55
N LEU A 299 -0.78 0.36 -37.08
CA LEU A 299 -1.32 1.40 -37.97
C LEU A 299 -0.20 2.14 -38.70
N ARG A 300 0.91 2.46 -38.03
CA ARG A 300 2.10 3.08 -38.64
C ARG A 300 2.82 2.15 -39.60
N GLU A 301 2.94 0.86 -39.27
CA GLU A 301 3.52 -0.16 -40.14
C GLU A 301 2.63 -0.41 -41.38
N ALA A 302 1.30 -0.40 -41.21
CA ALA A 302 0.35 -0.45 -42.32
C ALA A 302 0.39 0.82 -43.19
N GLU A 303 0.50 2.01 -42.59
CA GLU A 303 0.69 3.28 -43.32
C GLU A 303 2.06 3.40 -44.00
N GLN A 304 3.11 2.81 -43.44
CA GLN A 304 4.42 2.78 -44.07
C GLN A 304 4.50 1.73 -45.18
N ASN A 305 3.82 0.59 -45.04
CA ASN A 305 3.69 -0.42 -46.09
C ASN A 305 2.84 0.08 -47.26
N SER A 306 1.83 0.92 -47.03
CA SER A 306 1.03 1.52 -48.11
C SER A 306 1.71 2.69 -48.82
N LYS A 307 2.78 3.28 -48.24
CA LYS A 307 3.57 4.38 -48.83
C LYS A 307 4.81 3.91 -49.62
N ARG A 308 5.10 2.60 -49.70
CA ARG A 308 6.17 2.06 -50.56
C ARG A 308 5.59 1.62 -51.91
N ARG A 309 6.15 2.15 -52.99
CA ARG A 309 5.93 1.63 -54.35
C ARG A 309 6.54 0.22 -54.43
N ALA A 310 5.80 -0.75 -54.96
CA ALA A 310 6.28 -2.12 -55.11
C ALA A 310 7.60 -2.13 -55.92
N LEU A 311 8.67 -2.62 -55.30
CA LEU A 311 9.98 -2.77 -55.93
C LEU A 311 10.00 -4.12 -56.66
N ASN A 312 9.97 -4.09 -57.99
CA ASN A 312 10.18 -5.29 -58.80
C ASN A 312 11.65 -5.69 -58.73
N LEU A 313 11.97 -6.59 -57.81
CA LEU A 313 13.24 -7.30 -57.80
C LEU A 313 13.13 -8.58 -58.64
N PRO A 314 14.22 -9.02 -59.29
CA PRO A 314 14.25 -10.32 -59.96
C PRO A 314 13.99 -11.45 -58.95
N ALA A 315 13.34 -12.51 -59.40
CA ALA A 315 12.90 -13.61 -58.54
C ALA A 315 14.07 -14.17 -57.70
N PRO A 316 13.84 -14.45 -56.41
CA PRO A 316 14.86 -14.98 -55.51
C PRO A 316 15.37 -16.33 -56.05
N GLN A 317 16.69 -16.45 -56.20
CA GLN A 317 17.36 -17.70 -56.62
C GLN A 317 17.54 -18.67 -55.46
N VAL A 318 16.51 -18.85 -54.63
CA VAL A 318 16.51 -19.83 -53.55
C VAL A 318 15.33 -20.74 -53.79
N SER A 319 15.58 -22.04 -53.89
CA SER A 319 14.54 -23.01 -54.20
C SER A 319 13.57 -23.17 -53.03
N ASP A 320 12.29 -23.45 -53.29
CA ASP A 320 11.26 -23.59 -52.26
C ASP A 320 11.63 -24.61 -51.16
N GLY A 321 12.47 -25.61 -51.49
CA GLY A 321 13.00 -26.58 -50.54
C GLY A 321 13.99 -25.98 -49.53
N GLU A 322 14.86 -25.05 -49.95
CA GLU A 322 15.79 -24.35 -49.05
C GLU A 322 15.04 -23.34 -48.17
N LEU A 323 13.94 -22.77 -48.67
CA LEU A 323 13.08 -21.90 -47.89
C LEU A 323 12.33 -22.67 -46.80
N GLU A 324 11.80 -23.85 -47.13
CA GLU A 324 11.18 -24.73 -46.13
C GLU A 324 12.19 -25.20 -45.08
N GLU A 325 13.43 -25.48 -45.47
CA GLU A 325 14.49 -25.88 -44.54
C GLU A 325 14.90 -24.73 -43.60
N ILE A 326 15.01 -23.50 -44.11
CA ILE A 326 15.27 -22.30 -43.31
C ILE A 326 14.10 -22.01 -42.35
N ILE A 327 12.85 -22.17 -42.80
CA ILE A 327 11.66 -21.99 -41.96
C ILE A 327 11.57 -23.09 -40.89
N LYS A 328 11.95 -24.33 -41.22
CA LYS A 328 11.98 -25.46 -40.29
C LYS A 328 13.08 -25.30 -39.25
N LEU A 329 14.25 -24.79 -39.65
CA LEU A 329 15.35 -24.45 -38.73
C LEU A 329 14.95 -23.30 -37.79
N GLY A 330 14.27 -22.28 -38.31
CA GLY A 330 13.73 -21.17 -37.53
C GLY A 330 12.66 -21.59 -36.51
N LYS A 331 11.73 -22.45 -36.92
CA LYS A 331 10.69 -23.01 -36.04
C LYS A 331 11.27 -23.94 -34.97
N LEU A 332 12.32 -24.70 -35.27
CA LEU A 332 13.03 -25.53 -34.30
C LEU A 332 13.76 -24.68 -33.25
N GLY A 333 14.41 -23.59 -33.65
CA GLY A 333 15.03 -22.64 -32.74
C GLY A 333 14.03 -21.94 -31.81
N GLU A 334 12.86 -21.56 -32.34
CA GLU A 334 11.80 -20.90 -31.57
C GLU A 334 11.09 -21.87 -30.61
N SER A 335 10.86 -23.11 -31.03
CA SER A 335 10.26 -24.16 -30.19
C SER A 335 11.21 -24.57 -29.05
N ALA A 336 12.51 -24.70 -29.30
CA ALA A 336 13.51 -24.98 -28.27
C ALA A 336 13.66 -23.82 -27.25
N SER A 337 13.60 -22.57 -27.70
CA SER A 337 13.61 -21.37 -26.85
C SER A 337 12.38 -21.30 -25.94
N ASN A 338 11.18 -21.60 -26.47
CA ASN A 338 9.95 -21.61 -25.68
C ASN A 338 9.91 -22.75 -24.65
N MET A 339 10.45 -23.92 -24.99
CA MET A 339 10.55 -25.05 -24.05
C MET A 339 11.52 -24.75 -22.90
N ALA A 340 12.66 -24.09 -23.18
CA ALA A 340 13.64 -23.68 -22.17
C ALA A 340 13.13 -22.54 -21.27
N ARG A 341 12.20 -21.71 -21.76
CA ARG A 341 11.55 -20.66 -20.96
C ARG A 341 10.51 -21.18 -19.97
N GLN A 342 9.93 -22.35 -20.23
CA GLN A 342 8.93 -23.02 -19.37
C GLN A 342 9.53 -23.91 -18.28
N SER A 343 10.85 -24.15 -18.28
CA SER A 343 11.54 -24.91 -17.24
C SER A 343 12.09 -23.97 -16.16
N ASP A 344 11.81 -24.28 -14.88
CA ASP A 344 12.17 -23.46 -13.71
C ASP A 344 13.65 -23.53 -13.30
N ASN A 345 14.50 -24.24 -14.05
CA ASN A 345 15.94 -24.36 -13.75
C ASN A 345 16.78 -23.26 -14.44
N ASP A 346 17.42 -22.42 -13.65
CA ASP A 346 18.21 -21.25 -14.09
C ASP A 346 19.48 -21.64 -14.89
N ALA A 347 19.99 -22.86 -14.70
CA ALA A 347 21.16 -23.37 -15.41
C ALA A 347 20.91 -23.64 -16.91
N THR A 348 19.66 -23.94 -17.31
CA THR A 348 19.32 -24.21 -18.72
C THR A 348 19.01 -22.95 -19.53
N ARG A 349 18.69 -21.82 -18.87
CA ARG A 349 18.48 -20.53 -19.53
C ARG A 349 19.75 -19.92 -20.11
N GLY A 350 20.92 -20.25 -19.55
CA GLY A 350 22.21 -19.67 -19.96
C GLY A 350 22.80 -20.24 -21.25
N PHE A 351 22.33 -21.39 -21.75
CA PHE A 351 22.95 -22.08 -22.89
C PHE A 351 22.31 -21.79 -24.25
N ILE A 352 21.14 -21.14 -24.31
CA ILE A 352 20.46 -20.82 -25.57
C ILE A 352 20.52 -19.32 -25.80
N ASN A 353 21.55 -18.88 -26.53
CA ASN A 353 21.74 -17.48 -26.90
C ASN A 353 20.91 -17.15 -28.15
N PRO A 354 20.16 -16.03 -28.20
CA PRO A 354 19.38 -15.66 -29.38
C PRO A 354 20.30 -15.25 -30.52
N TYR A 355 20.34 -16.05 -31.60
CA TYR A 355 21.01 -15.72 -32.85
C TYR A 355 20.23 -14.63 -33.60
N SER A 356 20.29 -13.40 -33.10
CA SER A 356 19.88 -12.19 -33.84
C SER A 356 20.74 -10.98 -33.46
N ALA A 357 22.05 -11.21 -33.32
CA ALA A 357 23.04 -10.14 -33.29
C ALA A 357 24.17 -10.52 -34.25
N LEU A 358 24.26 -9.76 -35.34
CA LEU A 358 25.33 -9.84 -36.32
C LEU A 358 26.70 -9.64 -35.64
N ASN A 359 27.57 -10.60 -35.90
CA ASN A 359 29.03 -10.62 -35.80
C ASN A 359 29.73 -9.30 -35.44
N ALA A 360 30.19 -9.22 -34.19
CA ALA A 360 31.35 -8.42 -33.82
C ALA A 360 32.11 -9.14 -32.70
N ASN A 361 32.82 -10.22 -33.03
CA ASN A 361 33.85 -10.80 -32.16
C ASN A 361 34.83 -11.63 -33.02
N ALA A 362 35.77 -10.95 -33.67
CA ALA A 362 37.10 -11.50 -33.89
C ALA A 362 37.97 -11.07 -32.70
N PRO A 363 38.88 -11.92 -32.18
CA PRO A 363 39.71 -11.57 -31.04
C PRO A 363 40.79 -10.58 -31.49
N ILE A 364 40.53 -9.28 -31.31
CA ILE A 364 41.56 -8.25 -31.43
C ILE A 364 42.38 -8.29 -30.14
N ARG A 365 43.61 -8.76 -30.28
CA ARG A 365 44.66 -8.75 -29.26
C ARG A 365 44.93 -7.29 -28.85
N THR A 366 44.46 -6.86 -27.70
CA THR A 366 44.82 -5.56 -27.11
C THR A 366 46.20 -5.66 -26.45
N PRO A 367 47.12 -4.70 -26.67
CA PRO A 367 48.32 -4.62 -25.86
C PRO A 367 47.94 -4.25 -24.43
N LYS A 368 48.58 -4.90 -23.45
CA LYS A 368 48.45 -4.64 -22.02
C LYS A 368 48.72 -3.15 -21.77
N ALA A 369 47.73 -2.43 -21.21
CA ALA A 369 47.93 -1.07 -20.76
C ALA A 369 49.05 -1.02 -19.70
N PRO A 370 49.88 0.04 -19.65
CA PRO A 370 50.90 0.19 -18.61
C PRO A 370 50.27 0.18 -17.22
N ALA A 371 51.02 -0.28 -16.21
CA ALA A 371 50.56 -0.25 -14.81
C ALA A 371 50.24 1.19 -14.42
N GLN A 372 48.98 1.45 -14.09
CA GLN A 372 48.50 2.76 -13.66
C GLN A 372 48.94 2.96 -12.20
N GLU A 373 49.67 4.04 -11.91
CA GLU A 373 50.03 4.39 -10.53
C GLU A 373 48.78 4.76 -9.74
N ASP A 374 48.60 4.16 -8.56
CA ASP A 374 47.40 4.37 -7.74
C ASP A 374 47.58 5.66 -6.92
N HIS A 375 47.31 6.81 -7.55
CA HIS A 375 47.53 8.15 -6.98
C HIS A 375 46.85 8.36 -5.63
N ILE A 376 45.70 7.71 -5.41
CA ILE A 376 44.96 7.70 -4.14
C ILE A 376 45.81 7.06 -3.03
N ALA A 377 46.43 5.91 -3.30
CA ALA A 377 47.25 5.20 -2.32
C ALA A 377 48.53 5.99 -1.98
N ASN A 378 49.14 6.63 -2.97
CA ASN A 378 50.32 7.48 -2.77
C ASN A 378 49.99 8.75 -1.98
N GLU A 379 48.81 9.35 -2.17
CA GLU A 379 48.41 10.53 -1.39
C GLU A 379 48.05 10.18 0.06
N ILE A 380 47.45 9.02 0.30
CA ILE A 380 47.20 8.52 1.66
C ILE A 380 48.54 8.30 2.40
N ARG A 381 49.54 7.73 1.73
CA ARG A 381 50.92 7.63 2.25
C ARG A 381 51.52 8.98 2.62
N ASN A 382 51.34 9.98 1.76
CA ASN A 382 51.83 11.34 2.03
C ASN A 382 51.16 11.96 3.26
N ILE A 383 49.83 11.81 3.40
CA ILE A 383 49.07 12.32 4.56
C ILE A 383 49.50 11.62 5.84
N ARG A 384 49.74 10.30 5.79
CA ARG A 384 50.25 9.52 6.92
C ARG A 384 51.65 9.97 7.33
N ALA A 385 52.58 10.08 6.37
CA ALA A 385 53.93 10.56 6.62
C ALA A 385 53.93 11.95 7.28
N LEU A 386 53.01 12.84 6.87
CA LEU A 386 52.85 14.17 7.47
C LEU A 386 52.24 14.17 8.88
N ASN A 387 51.43 13.16 9.23
CA ASN A 387 50.81 13.05 10.57
C ASN A 387 51.72 12.32 11.58
N GLU A 388 52.50 11.33 11.11
CA GLU A 388 53.40 10.54 11.97
C GLU A 388 54.74 11.23 12.22
N THR A 389 55.22 12.08 11.31
CA THR A 389 56.52 12.76 11.50
C THR A 389 56.38 14.06 12.29
N GLN A 390 57.21 14.21 13.33
CA GLN A 390 57.30 15.48 14.05
C GLN A 390 57.93 16.54 13.15
N SER A 391 57.36 17.75 13.17
CA SER A 391 57.84 18.81 12.28
C SER A 391 59.33 19.10 12.50
N ALA A 392 60.02 19.48 11.43
CA ALA A 392 61.45 19.80 11.47
C ALA A 392 61.81 20.92 12.49
N LEU A 393 60.82 21.72 12.92
CA LEU A 393 60.98 22.73 13.97
C LEU A 393 61.22 22.11 15.36
N LEU A 394 60.78 20.86 15.56
CA LEU A 394 60.94 20.07 16.79
C LEU A 394 62.02 18.98 16.65
N GLY A 395 62.90 19.07 15.64
CA GLY A 395 64.06 18.19 15.47
C GLY A 395 63.81 16.85 14.74
N GLY A 396 62.68 16.69 14.04
CA GLY A 396 62.42 15.53 13.18
C GLY A 396 63.10 15.63 11.80
N GLU A 397 63.47 14.50 11.21
CA GLU A 397 63.96 14.40 9.82
C GLU A 397 62.79 14.50 8.82
N ASN A 398 62.98 15.22 7.71
CA ASN A 398 61.94 15.35 6.66
C ASN A 398 61.79 14.04 5.88
N THR A 399 60.62 13.40 5.95
CA THR A 399 60.31 12.22 5.13
C THR A 399 60.07 12.59 3.66
N PRO A 400 60.63 11.84 2.69
CA PRO A 400 60.39 12.09 1.27
C PRO A 400 58.93 11.81 0.89
N LEU A 401 58.23 12.84 0.41
CA LEU A 401 56.84 12.75 -0.06
C LEU A 401 56.80 12.48 -1.57
N HIS A 402 55.77 11.77 -2.03
CA HIS A 402 55.51 11.59 -3.46
C HIS A 402 54.91 12.88 -4.04
N GLU A 403 55.63 13.59 -4.90
CA GLU A 403 55.21 14.86 -5.51
C GLU A 403 54.92 14.74 -7.01
N GLY A 404 54.14 15.69 -7.56
CA GLY A 404 53.92 15.79 -9.01
C GLY A 404 53.04 14.70 -9.60
N ALA A 405 53.55 13.96 -10.60
CA ALA A 405 52.81 12.96 -11.37
C ALA A 405 52.47 11.68 -10.58
N GLY A 406 53.10 11.44 -9.43
CA GLY A 406 52.88 10.28 -8.57
C GLY A 406 51.84 10.48 -7.45
N SER A 407 51.32 11.70 -7.26
CA SER A 407 50.29 12.07 -6.26
C SER A 407 49.03 12.60 -6.98
N THR A 408 47.96 12.98 -6.26
CA THR A 408 46.73 13.55 -6.84
C THR A 408 46.95 14.87 -7.60
N GLY A 409 48.18 15.40 -7.61
CA GLY A 409 48.75 16.19 -8.71
C GLY A 409 47.86 17.29 -9.28
N PHE A 410 47.67 18.36 -8.51
CA PHE A 410 46.72 19.42 -8.82
C PHE A 410 47.39 20.81 -8.74
N GLU A 411 47.67 21.42 -9.89
CA GLU A 411 48.15 22.82 -10.03
C GLU A 411 47.01 23.87 -9.95
N GLY A 412 45.77 23.47 -9.61
CA GLY A 412 44.56 24.32 -9.68
C GLY A 412 43.35 23.79 -8.91
N ILE A 413 42.13 24.26 -9.23
CA ILE A 413 40.87 23.92 -8.52
C ILE A 413 39.96 22.89 -9.25
N ALA A 414 40.15 22.68 -10.55
CA ALA A 414 39.42 21.68 -11.35
C ALA A 414 40.26 20.43 -11.71
N PRO A 415 39.76 19.19 -11.47
CA PRO A 415 40.55 17.97 -11.64
C PRO A 415 40.94 17.76 -13.09
N ARG A 416 42.15 17.22 -13.34
CA ARG A 416 42.59 16.82 -14.67
C ARG A 416 41.67 15.70 -15.16
N LYS A 417 40.84 15.97 -16.17
CA LYS A 417 40.09 14.93 -16.89
C LYS A 417 41.09 13.99 -17.56
N GLN A 418 41.14 12.74 -17.12
CA GLN A 418 41.92 11.71 -17.78
C GLN A 418 41.25 11.38 -19.12
N THR A 419 41.80 11.86 -20.23
CA THR A 419 41.32 11.47 -21.56
C THR A 419 41.76 10.03 -21.81
N VAL A 420 40.83 9.09 -21.73
CA VAL A 420 41.04 7.72 -22.21
C VAL A 420 41.26 7.81 -23.73
N ALA A 421 42.53 7.86 -24.13
CA ALA A 421 42.91 7.82 -25.52
C ALA A 421 42.74 6.38 -26.02
N THR A 422 41.56 6.04 -26.53
CA THR A 422 41.43 4.91 -27.44
C THR A 422 42.11 5.28 -28.76
N PRO A 423 43.19 4.60 -29.17
CA PRO A 423 43.82 4.88 -30.46
C PRO A 423 42.89 4.34 -31.55
N ASN A 424 42.21 5.24 -32.27
CA ASN A 424 41.40 4.90 -33.42
C ASN A 424 42.32 4.74 -34.64
N PRO A 425 42.54 3.53 -35.17
CA PRO A 425 43.44 3.31 -36.29
C PRO A 425 42.60 3.33 -37.56
N MET A 426 42.24 4.53 -38.07
CA MET A 426 41.82 4.80 -39.45
C MET A 426 41.40 6.27 -39.58
N ALA A 427 42.39 7.14 -39.69
CA ALA A 427 42.21 8.48 -40.26
C ALA A 427 43.56 8.94 -40.85
N THR A 428 43.73 8.75 -42.15
CA THR A 428 44.82 9.35 -42.93
C THR A 428 44.66 10.86 -43.04
N PRO A 429 45.76 11.64 -43.09
CA PRO A 429 45.73 13.09 -43.01
C PRO A 429 45.59 13.73 -44.40
N LEU A 430 44.73 14.73 -44.55
CA LEU A 430 44.74 15.61 -45.72
C LEU A 430 44.66 17.09 -45.31
N ARG A 431 45.80 17.75 -45.54
CA ARG A 431 46.03 19.14 -45.97
C ARG A 431 45.57 20.36 -45.16
N ALA A 432 46.57 21.23 -45.01
CA ALA A 432 46.61 22.61 -44.57
C ALA A 432 45.69 23.61 -45.31
N GLY A 433 45.41 24.73 -44.64
CA GLY A 433 45.00 25.99 -45.26
C GLY A 433 44.33 26.94 -44.27
N GLY A 434 45.00 28.04 -43.92
CA GLY A 434 44.49 29.06 -43.01
C GLY A 434 43.41 29.97 -43.60
N GLY A 435 42.83 30.83 -42.76
CA GLY A 435 41.95 31.92 -43.21
C GLY A 435 41.09 32.49 -42.09
N VAL A 436 41.34 33.77 -41.77
CA VAL A 436 40.63 34.59 -40.79
C VAL A 436 39.54 35.40 -41.51
N GLY A 437 38.33 35.45 -40.93
CA GLY A 437 37.37 36.57 -41.02
C GLY A 437 36.57 36.78 -42.32
N ALA A 438 35.22 36.69 -42.22
CA ALA A 438 34.26 37.69 -42.71
C ALA A 438 32.78 37.23 -42.51
N THR A 439 31.99 38.12 -41.89
CA THR A 439 30.52 38.21 -41.75
C THR A 439 29.83 38.51 -43.13
N PRO A 440 28.49 38.71 -43.35
CA PRO A 440 27.35 39.03 -42.45
C PRO A 440 25.95 38.43 -42.85
N GLY A 441 24.85 38.76 -42.14
CA GLY A 441 23.50 38.84 -42.75
C GLY A 441 22.29 38.11 -42.11
N ARG A 442 21.55 38.83 -41.24
CA ARG A 442 20.08 38.73 -40.96
C ARG A 442 19.26 39.16 -42.22
N PRO A 443 17.89 39.24 -42.30
CA PRO A 443 16.83 39.31 -41.25
C PRO A 443 15.46 38.64 -41.56
N GLY A 444 14.51 38.69 -40.60
CA GLY A 444 13.08 38.40 -40.79
C GLY A 444 12.37 38.29 -39.43
N GLN A 445 11.99 39.38 -38.75
CA GLN A 445 10.78 40.22 -38.88
C GLN A 445 9.47 39.53 -38.42
N THR A 446 8.81 40.21 -37.49
CA THR A 446 7.54 39.91 -36.78
C THR A 446 6.31 40.09 -37.69
N PRO A 447 5.06 39.77 -37.26
CA PRO A 447 4.26 40.78 -36.52
C PRO A 447 3.14 40.28 -35.56
N LEU A 448 2.91 41.06 -34.49
CA LEU A 448 1.62 41.55 -33.92
C LEU A 448 0.52 40.52 -33.53
N ARG A 449 -0.32 40.68 -32.49
CA ARG A 449 -0.90 41.87 -31.85
C ARG A 449 -1.59 41.48 -30.52
N THR A 450 -1.66 42.43 -29.59
CA THR A 450 -2.43 42.44 -28.31
C THR A 450 -3.93 42.74 -28.55
N PRO A 451 -4.85 42.76 -27.55
CA PRO A 451 -4.92 43.79 -26.47
C PRO A 451 -5.16 43.21 -25.04
N ARG A 452 -4.54 43.74 -23.95
CA ARG A 452 -4.94 44.91 -23.11
C ARG A 452 -6.30 44.75 -22.41
N ASP A 453 -6.62 45.23 -21.22
CA ASP A 453 -5.97 45.78 -20.00
C ASP A 453 -7.14 46.36 -19.15
N SER A 454 -7.11 46.23 -17.84
CA SER A 454 -7.42 47.34 -16.91
C SER A 454 -7.28 46.83 -15.48
N PHE A 455 -6.14 47.12 -14.86
CA PHE A 455 -6.08 48.05 -13.73
C PHE A 455 -4.69 47.98 -13.09
N ALA A 456 -3.94 49.05 -13.32
CA ALA A 456 -2.69 49.39 -12.66
C ALA A 456 -2.91 49.67 -11.18
N LEU A 457 -2.12 49.02 -10.32
CA LEU A 457 -1.81 49.52 -8.98
C LEU A 457 -0.51 48.89 -8.48
N ASN A 458 0.58 49.28 -9.11
CA ASN A 458 1.92 49.34 -8.52
C ASN A 458 2.64 50.46 -9.27
N GLN A 459 2.53 51.67 -8.72
CA GLN A 459 3.49 52.71 -8.98
C GLN A 459 4.07 53.09 -7.62
N ASP A 460 5.29 52.61 -7.42
CA ASP A 460 6.15 52.97 -6.31
C ASP A 460 6.47 54.47 -6.38
N GLY A 461 6.58 55.07 -5.21
CA GLY A 461 7.07 56.41 -5.01
C GLY A 461 7.50 56.59 -3.57
N ASP A 462 8.78 56.28 -3.33
CA ASP A 462 9.69 56.85 -2.32
C ASP A 462 9.12 57.33 -0.98
N ASP A 463 9.54 56.65 0.09
CA ASP A 463 10.15 57.39 1.20
C ASP A 463 11.19 56.53 1.94
N MET A 464 12.41 56.54 1.41
CA MET A 464 13.61 56.18 2.16
C MET A 464 14.09 57.41 2.92
N SER A 465 13.60 57.60 4.15
CA SER A 465 14.31 58.35 5.18
C SER A 465 13.70 58.08 6.55
N LEU A 466 14.36 57.29 7.39
CA LEU A 466 14.44 57.47 8.86
C LEU A 466 15.19 56.31 9.52
N ALA A 467 16.48 56.24 9.20
CA ALA A 467 17.46 55.59 10.05
C ALA A 467 17.84 56.51 11.22
N SER A 468 16.88 56.95 12.05
CA SER A 468 17.14 57.64 13.33
C SER A 468 15.89 57.93 14.18
N ALA A 469 14.90 57.04 14.28
CA ALA A 469 13.75 57.25 15.17
C ALA A 469 13.94 56.56 16.53
N THR A 470 13.78 57.31 17.62
CA THR A 470 13.98 56.77 18.98
C THR A 470 12.82 55.83 19.39
N PRO A 471 13.06 54.84 20.28
CA PRO A 471 12.02 53.90 20.73
C PRO A 471 10.74 54.54 21.30
N ARG A 472 10.77 55.83 21.65
CA ARG A 472 9.63 56.60 22.16
C ARG A 472 8.63 56.99 21.06
N GLU A 473 9.09 57.24 19.83
CA GLU A 473 8.23 57.66 18.70
C GLU A 473 7.49 56.48 18.08
N ARG A 474 8.12 55.29 17.98
CA ARG A 474 7.43 54.05 17.59
C ARG A 474 6.29 53.69 18.54
N ARG A 475 6.50 53.92 19.85
CA ARG A 475 5.51 53.60 20.89
C ARG A 475 4.32 54.57 20.85
N GLN A 476 4.53 55.82 20.44
CA GLN A 476 3.44 56.78 20.22
C GLN A 476 2.60 56.43 18.99
N HIS A 477 3.23 55.94 17.92
CA HIS A 477 2.52 55.46 16.73
C HIS A 477 1.68 54.18 17.00
N GLU A 478 2.19 53.26 17.83
CA GLU A 478 1.39 52.12 18.31
C GLU A 478 0.26 52.56 19.25
N ALA A 479 0.48 53.60 20.06
CA ALA A 479 -0.53 54.12 20.98
C ALA A 479 -1.69 54.81 20.24
N THR A 480 -1.42 55.54 19.15
CA THR A 480 -2.46 56.15 18.31
C THR A 480 -3.28 55.10 17.57
N MET A 481 -2.65 54.04 17.04
CA MET A 481 -3.33 52.88 16.46
C MET A 481 -4.20 52.12 17.48
N ARG A 482 -3.71 51.92 18.71
CA ARG A 482 -4.51 51.33 19.80
C ARG A 482 -5.67 52.22 20.24
N GLY A 483 -5.51 53.54 20.18
CA GLY A 483 -6.57 54.52 20.44
C GLY A 483 -7.72 54.41 19.42
N GLN A 484 -7.38 54.28 18.14
CA GLN A 484 -8.35 54.08 17.06
C GLN A 484 -9.08 52.72 17.16
N LEU A 485 -8.39 51.65 17.58
CA LEU A 485 -9.03 50.35 17.83
C LEU A 485 -9.94 50.38 19.07
N ARG A 486 -9.57 51.12 20.11
CA ARG A 486 -10.40 51.28 21.31
C ARG A 486 -11.66 52.08 21.04
N SER A 487 -11.61 53.15 20.24
CA SER A 487 -12.82 53.89 19.85
C SER A 487 -13.74 53.04 18.96
N SER A 488 -13.17 52.19 18.09
CA SER A 488 -13.92 51.24 17.27
C SER A 488 -14.53 50.07 18.05
N LEU A 489 -13.99 49.70 19.22
CA LEU A 489 -14.54 48.65 20.08
C LEU A 489 -15.56 49.20 21.09
N ALA A 490 -15.42 50.48 21.48
CA ALA A 490 -16.36 51.17 22.36
C ALA A 490 -17.70 51.51 21.68
N SER A 491 -17.77 51.49 20.35
CA SER A 491 -19.00 51.69 19.57
C SER A 491 -19.85 50.42 19.39
N LEU A 492 -19.46 49.30 20.02
CA LEU A 492 -20.24 48.06 20.00
C LEU A 492 -21.33 48.06 21.09
N PRO A 493 -22.60 47.71 20.77
CA PRO A 493 -23.67 47.61 21.76
C PRO A 493 -23.40 46.50 22.78
N LYS A 494 -23.58 46.79 24.08
CA LYS A 494 -23.40 45.81 25.15
C LYS A 494 -24.57 44.79 25.20
N PRO A 495 -24.30 43.50 25.51
CA PRO A 495 -25.32 42.47 25.63
C PRO A 495 -26.25 42.73 26.84
N LYS A 496 -27.53 42.41 26.67
CA LYS A 496 -28.52 42.37 27.76
C LYS A 496 -28.42 41.00 28.43
N ASP A 497 -27.96 41.00 29.67
CA ASP A 497 -28.01 39.85 30.56
C ASP A 497 -29.39 39.83 31.24
N THR A 498 -30.12 38.73 31.10
CA THR A 498 -31.23 38.37 31.99
C THR A 498 -30.71 37.29 32.93
N GLU A 499 -30.60 37.67 34.19
CA GLU A 499 -30.17 36.85 35.32
C GLU A 499 -31.18 35.73 35.61
N TRP A 500 -30.69 34.52 35.85
CA TRP A 500 -31.32 33.53 36.72
C TRP A 500 -30.22 33.02 37.65
N GLU A 501 -30.39 33.26 38.95
CA GLU A 501 -29.47 32.89 40.02
C GLU A 501 -29.37 31.36 40.13
N PHE A 502 -28.14 30.86 40.21
CA PHE A 502 -27.83 29.49 40.59
C PHE A 502 -27.07 29.55 41.91
N GLU A 503 -27.75 29.27 43.01
CA GLU A 503 -27.10 29.05 44.31
C GLU A 503 -26.35 27.72 44.27
N ILE A 504 -25.08 27.74 44.69
CA ILE A 504 -24.21 26.58 44.80
C ILE A 504 -24.20 26.15 46.27
N PRO A 505 -24.78 24.98 46.62
CA PRO A 505 -24.45 24.31 47.87
C PRO A 505 -23.06 23.67 47.82
N GLU A 506 -22.34 23.80 48.94
CA GLU A 506 -20.91 23.54 49.14
C GLU A 506 -20.44 22.10 48.83
N GLU A 507 -19.18 22.02 48.39
CA GLU A 507 -18.40 20.79 48.18
C GLU A 507 -18.41 19.88 49.42
N GLN A 508 -19.04 18.71 49.30
CA GLN A 508 -18.67 17.53 50.08
C GLN A 508 -18.09 16.46 49.15
N GLN A 509 -16.96 15.92 49.57
CA GLN A 509 -16.11 14.95 48.88
C GLN A 509 -16.91 13.78 48.28
N GLU A 510 -16.91 13.65 46.95
CA GLU A 510 -17.40 12.44 46.28
C GLU A 510 -16.31 11.38 46.21
N THR A 511 -16.47 10.40 47.09
CA THR A 511 -16.08 9.01 46.88
C THR A 511 -16.58 8.48 45.53
N THR A 512 -15.78 7.64 44.89
CA THR A 512 -16.07 6.90 43.65
C THR A 512 -17.51 6.36 43.58
N VAL A 513 -18.34 6.88 42.66
CA VAL A 513 -19.67 6.34 42.35
C VAL A 513 -19.67 5.72 40.95
N SER A 514 -19.97 4.43 40.93
CA SER A 514 -20.28 3.57 39.79
C SER A 514 -21.28 4.16 38.78
N ASP A 515 -21.14 3.77 37.52
CA ASP A 515 -22.10 3.91 36.41
C ASP A 515 -23.53 4.29 36.84
N GLN A 516 -23.80 5.60 36.87
CA GLN A 516 -25.18 6.08 36.92
C GLN A 516 -25.74 6.07 35.51
N GLN A 517 -26.71 5.17 35.35
CA GLN A 517 -27.63 5.00 34.24
C GLN A 517 -27.92 6.32 33.51
N LEU A 518 -27.45 6.41 32.27
CA LEU A 518 -28.07 7.29 31.27
C LEU A 518 -29.56 6.94 31.24
N VAL A 519 -30.41 7.86 31.69
CA VAL A 519 -31.85 7.71 31.55
C VAL A 519 -32.16 7.68 30.05
N GLU A 520 -32.43 6.48 29.53
CA GLU A 520 -32.91 6.29 28.16
C GLU A 520 -34.10 7.21 27.88
N ASP A 521 -34.10 7.80 26.68
CA ASP A 521 -35.16 8.64 26.14
C ASP A 521 -36.52 7.95 26.36
N ALA A 522 -37.48 8.66 26.97
CA ALA A 522 -38.79 8.09 27.33
C ALA A 522 -39.51 7.46 26.11
N ALA A 523 -39.27 8.00 24.91
CA ALA A 523 -39.80 7.47 23.66
C ALA A 523 -39.24 6.08 23.28
N GLU A 524 -37.98 5.80 23.62
CA GLU A 524 -37.37 4.49 23.35
C GLU A 524 -37.82 3.44 24.38
N ARG A 525 -37.99 3.84 25.65
CA ARG A 525 -38.58 2.99 26.69
C ARG A 525 -40.00 2.59 26.32
N ASP A 526 -40.84 3.56 25.94
CA ASP A 526 -42.24 3.32 25.55
C ASP A 526 -42.36 2.48 24.26
N ARG A 527 -41.41 2.63 23.32
CA ARG A 527 -41.38 1.81 22.10
C ARG A 527 -41.02 0.37 22.45
N ARG A 528 -39.98 0.16 23.25
CA ARG A 528 -39.54 -1.17 23.68
C ARG A 528 -40.60 -1.87 24.53
N GLU A 529 -41.28 -1.16 25.40
CA GLU A 529 -42.38 -1.73 26.20
C GLU A 529 -43.59 -2.06 25.34
N ARG A 530 -43.92 -1.24 24.33
CA ARG A 530 -44.96 -1.58 23.35
C ARG A 530 -44.59 -2.79 22.51
N ASP A 531 -43.36 -2.87 22.02
CA ASP A 531 -42.89 -4.01 21.23
C ASP A 531 -42.84 -5.29 22.08
N ARG A 532 -42.38 -5.20 23.35
CA ARG A 532 -42.41 -6.31 24.31
C ARG A 532 -43.84 -6.76 24.59
N ARG A 533 -44.74 -5.82 24.85
CA ARG A 533 -46.16 -6.12 25.10
C ARG A 533 -46.85 -6.71 23.88
N ALA A 534 -46.57 -6.20 22.68
CA ALA A 534 -47.09 -6.75 21.43
C ALA A 534 -46.57 -8.18 21.19
N ALA A 535 -45.29 -8.44 21.45
CA ALA A 535 -44.72 -9.78 21.36
C ALA A 535 -45.31 -10.75 22.40
N GLU A 536 -45.54 -10.29 23.63
CA GLU A 536 -46.22 -11.06 24.68
C GLU A 536 -47.68 -11.35 24.30
N GLU A 537 -48.40 -10.37 23.72
CA GLU A 537 -49.76 -10.53 23.22
C GLU A 537 -49.84 -11.49 22.03
N GLU A 538 -48.86 -11.46 21.13
CA GLU A 538 -48.74 -12.38 19.98
C GLU A 538 -48.42 -13.82 20.42
N LEU A 539 -47.49 -13.99 21.36
CA LEU A 539 -47.21 -15.29 21.99
C LEU A 539 -48.45 -15.81 22.73
N ALA A 540 -49.16 -14.94 23.45
CA ALA A 540 -50.39 -15.30 24.14
C ALA A 540 -51.53 -15.64 23.17
N LEU A 541 -51.57 -15.05 21.97
CA LEU A 541 -52.51 -15.39 20.88
C LEU A 541 -52.17 -16.74 20.25
N ARG A 542 -50.88 -17.00 19.98
CA ARG A 542 -50.37 -18.24 19.39
C ARG A 542 -50.55 -19.47 20.29
N ARG A 543 -50.61 -19.25 21.61
CA ARG A 543 -50.95 -20.25 22.64
C ARG A 543 -52.45 -20.53 22.79
N ARG A 544 -53.33 -19.73 22.16
CA ARG A 544 -54.79 -19.99 22.18
C ARG A 544 -55.14 -21.12 21.21
N SER A 545 -56.34 -21.68 21.34
CA SER A 545 -56.85 -22.66 20.38
C SER A 545 -56.96 -22.07 18.97
N GLN A 546 -56.88 -22.92 17.94
CA GLN A 546 -57.05 -22.49 16.55
C GLN A 546 -58.43 -21.88 16.28
N VAL A 547 -59.46 -22.33 17.01
CA VAL A 547 -60.82 -21.80 16.93
C VAL A 547 -60.86 -20.33 17.37
N VAL A 548 -60.17 -20.00 18.48
CA VAL A 548 -60.05 -18.62 18.98
C VAL A 548 -59.15 -17.78 18.07
N GLN A 549 -58.04 -18.33 17.55
CA GLN A 549 -57.13 -17.63 16.63
C GLN A 549 -57.82 -17.24 15.32
N ARG A 550 -58.68 -18.12 14.79
CA ARG A 550 -59.40 -17.90 13.53
C ARG A 550 -60.72 -17.15 13.69
N GLY A 551 -61.12 -16.81 14.92
CA GLY A 551 -62.38 -16.13 15.19
C GLY A 551 -63.63 -16.93 14.79
N LEU A 552 -63.55 -18.27 14.82
CA LEU A 552 -64.66 -19.14 14.44
C LEU A 552 -65.79 -19.10 15.48
N PRO A 553 -67.06 -19.33 15.08
CA PRO A 553 -68.19 -19.33 16.00
C PRO A 553 -68.04 -20.40 17.08
N ARG A 554 -68.27 -20.03 18.35
CA ARG A 554 -68.13 -20.91 19.52
C ARG A 554 -69.49 -21.14 20.19
N PRO A 555 -69.74 -22.33 20.77
CA PRO A 555 -70.99 -22.62 21.47
C PRO A 555 -71.15 -21.75 22.72
N LEU A 556 -72.37 -21.23 22.94
CA LEU A 556 -72.71 -20.44 24.13
C LEU A 556 -72.84 -21.31 25.39
N VAL A 557 -73.26 -22.56 25.23
CA VAL A 557 -73.40 -23.51 26.34
C VAL A 557 -72.51 -24.72 26.08
N VAL A 558 -71.57 -24.98 26.98
CA VAL A 558 -70.68 -26.14 26.92
C VAL A 558 -70.97 -27.04 28.12
N ASP A 559 -71.50 -28.23 27.88
CA ASP A 559 -71.71 -29.26 28.91
C ASP A 559 -70.60 -30.30 28.82
N VAL A 560 -69.67 -30.24 29.78
CA VAL A 560 -68.49 -31.12 29.80
C VAL A 560 -68.88 -32.57 30.07
N GLY A 561 -69.93 -32.80 30.87
CA GLY A 561 -70.39 -34.13 31.25
C GLY A 561 -71.04 -34.88 30.08
N GLN A 562 -71.79 -34.17 29.23
CA GLN A 562 -72.36 -34.77 28.02
C GLN A 562 -71.30 -35.05 26.95
N LEU A 563 -70.36 -34.11 26.74
CA LEU A 563 -69.29 -34.27 25.74
C LEU A 563 -68.32 -35.40 26.09
N THR A 564 -67.99 -35.58 27.37
CA THR A 564 -67.12 -36.68 27.81
C THR A 564 -67.81 -38.03 27.69
N ARG A 565 -69.11 -38.14 28.03
CA ARG A 565 -69.88 -39.36 27.81
C ARG A 565 -69.99 -39.73 26.32
N ALA A 566 -70.24 -38.74 25.46
CA ALA A 566 -70.28 -38.96 24.02
C ALA A 566 -68.91 -39.43 23.46
N ALA A 567 -67.81 -38.94 24.03
CA ALA A 567 -66.46 -39.41 23.68
C ALA A 567 -66.23 -40.88 24.10
N ASP A 568 -66.69 -41.27 25.29
CA ASP A 568 -66.56 -42.64 25.82
C ASP A 568 -67.41 -43.67 25.04
N GLU A 569 -68.49 -43.24 24.38
CA GLU A 569 -69.36 -44.07 23.54
C GLU A 569 -68.78 -44.37 22.14
N MET A 570 -67.69 -43.69 21.73
CA MET A 570 -67.09 -43.90 20.41
C MET A 570 -66.28 -45.21 20.32
N LYS A 571 -66.42 -45.93 19.21
CA LYS A 571 -65.80 -47.26 19.01
C LYS A 571 -64.30 -47.19 18.72
N ASP A 572 -63.83 -46.15 18.06
CA ASP A 572 -62.40 -45.96 17.80
C ASP A 572 -61.74 -45.28 19.00
N LYS A 573 -60.71 -45.93 19.54
CA LYS A 573 -59.94 -45.43 20.68
C LYS A 573 -59.22 -44.12 20.35
N ALA A 574 -58.77 -43.94 19.11
CA ALA A 574 -58.08 -42.73 18.70
C ALA A 574 -59.06 -41.54 18.64
N GLU A 575 -60.23 -41.75 18.04
CA GLU A 575 -61.29 -40.73 17.99
C GLU A 575 -61.81 -40.38 19.38
N ALA A 576 -61.99 -41.37 20.26
CA ALA A 576 -62.44 -41.16 21.64
C ALA A 576 -61.49 -40.24 22.43
N LEU A 577 -60.17 -40.46 22.32
CA LEU A 577 -59.16 -39.61 22.96
C LEU A 577 -59.16 -38.18 22.40
N ILE A 578 -59.29 -38.02 21.08
CA ILE A 578 -59.37 -36.71 20.43
C ILE A 578 -60.62 -35.94 20.90
N ALA A 579 -61.76 -36.63 20.98
CA ALA A 579 -63.01 -36.01 21.44
C ALA A 579 -62.96 -35.60 22.92
N GLN A 580 -62.30 -36.39 23.77
CA GLN A 580 -62.09 -36.09 25.19
C GLN A 580 -61.19 -34.85 25.38
N GLU A 581 -60.11 -34.75 24.62
CA GLU A 581 -59.23 -33.58 24.60
C GLU A 581 -59.94 -32.34 24.01
N ALA A 582 -60.73 -32.52 22.95
CA ALA A 582 -61.53 -31.44 22.36
C ALA A 582 -62.57 -30.88 23.35
N ALA A 583 -63.27 -31.75 24.08
CA ALA A 583 -64.21 -31.35 25.13
C ALA A 583 -63.52 -30.54 26.24
N SER A 584 -62.33 -30.96 26.65
CA SER A 584 -61.51 -30.26 27.64
C SER A 584 -61.04 -28.89 27.15
N LEU A 585 -60.64 -28.80 25.88
CA LEU A 585 -60.22 -27.55 25.23
C LEU A 585 -61.39 -26.57 25.06
N MET A 586 -62.58 -27.05 24.66
CA MET A 586 -63.79 -26.24 24.57
C MET A 586 -64.22 -25.69 25.94
N ALA A 587 -64.10 -26.50 27.00
CA ALA A 587 -64.37 -26.06 28.37
C ALA A 587 -63.38 -25.00 28.84
N ASN A 588 -62.08 -25.16 28.53
CA ASN A 588 -61.05 -24.19 28.85
C ASN A 588 -61.27 -22.85 28.14
N ASP A 589 -61.59 -22.89 26.85
CA ASP A 589 -61.86 -21.69 26.04
C ASP A 589 -63.10 -20.93 26.52
N ALA A 590 -64.14 -21.65 26.94
CA ALA A 590 -65.36 -21.04 27.49
C ALA A 590 -65.13 -20.36 28.85
N VAL A 591 -64.24 -20.91 29.70
CA VAL A 591 -63.88 -20.33 31.00
C VAL A 591 -62.91 -19.16 30.86
N LYS A 592 -61.89 -19.30 30.01
CA LYS A 592 -60.78 -18.34 29.88
C LYS A 592 -61.10 -17.18 28.94
N TYR A 593 -61.96 -17.40 27.94
CA TYR A 593 -62.34 -16.41 26.93
C TYR A 593 -63.87 -16.39 26.74
N PRO A 594 -64.64 -16.00 27.78
CA PRO A 594 -66.09 -16.07 27.78
C PRO A 594 -66.69 -15.15 26.71
N LEU A 595 -67.70 -15.65 26.00
CA LEU A 595 -68.57 -14.83 25.18
C LEU A 595 -69.69 -14.25 26.05
N ALA A 596 -70.28 -13.13 25.63
CA ALA A 596 -71.44 -12.57 26.33
C ALA A 596 -72.57 -13.62 26.40
N GLY A 597 -72.90 -14.08 27.61
CA GLY A 597 -73.90 -15.12 27.86
C GLY A 597 -73.40 -16.57 27.89
N SER A 598 -72.07 -16.80 27.90
CA SER A 598 -71.53 -18.17 27.94
C SER A 598 -71.76 -18.88 29.28
N GLN A 599 -72.27 -20.12 29.26
CA GLN A 599 -72.43 -20.98 30.44
C GLN A 599 -71.67 -22.30 30.27
N VAL A 600 -70.87 -22.67 31.27
CA VAL A 600 -70.18 -23.96 31.33
C VAL A 600 -70.85 -24.82 32.40
N LYS A 601 -71.38 -25.99 32.02
CA LYS A 601 -71.95 -26.96 32.95
C LYS A 601 -70.90 -28.07 33.20
N GLY A 602 -70.48 -28.20 34.45
CA GLY A 602 -69.43 -29.13 34.89
C GLY A 602 -68.14 -28.43 35.35
N THR A 603 -67.17 -29.21 35.85
CA THR A 603 -65.86 -28.72 36.28
C THR A 603 -64.83 -28.85 35.14
N ALA A 604 -64.34 -27.72 34.63
CA ALA A 604 -63.28 -27.72 33.63
C ALA A 604 -61.93 -28.09 34.28
N ARG A 605 -61.20 -29.03 33.69
CA ARG A 605 -59.84 -29.37 34.12
C ARG A 605 -58.84 -28.31 33.61
N PRO A 606 -57.87 -27.87 34.42
CA PRO A 606 -56.77 -27.03 33.93
C PRO A 606 -55.97 -27.77 32.86
N MET A 607 -55.76 -27.14 31.70
CA MET A 607 -54.93 -27.71 30.64
C MET A 607 -53.45 -27.69 31.05
N GLU A 608 -52.74 -28.77 30.74
CA GLU A 608 -51.29 -28.86 30.93
C GLU A 608 -50.58 -27.86 30.01
N LYS A 609 -49.55 -27.19 30.54
CA LYS A 609 -48.73 -26.26 29.76
C LYS A 609 -47.63 -27.04 29.05
N MET A 610 -47.77 -27.19 27.74
CA MET A 610 -46.71 -27.74 26.90
C MET A 610 -45.70 -26.66 26.51
N ASP A 611 -44.45 -27.05 26.29
CA ASP A 611 -43.41 -26.14 25.80
C ASP A 611 -43.71 -25.67 24.37
N ASP A 612 -43.47 -24.38 24.10
CA ASP A 612 -43.79 -23.77 22.81
C ASP A 612 -42.92 -24.35 21.66
N GLY A 613 -41.70 -24.78 21.98
CA GLY A 613 -40.80 -25.46 21.03
C GLY A 613 -41.37 -26.82 20.62
N ALA A 614 -41.76 -27.64 21.60
CA ALA A 614 -42.36 -28.95 21.35
C ALA A 614 -43.67 -28.86 20.54
N LEU A 615 -44.51 -27.85 20.80
CA LEU A 615 -45.73 -27.61 20.02
C LEU A 615 -45.44 -27.21 18.57
N ALA A 616 -44.39 -26.43 18.33
CA ALA A 616 -43.97 -26.05 16.98
C ALA A 616 -43.45 -27.28 16.20
N ASP A 617 -42.62 -28.09 16.85
CA ASP A 617 -42.09 -29.33 16.25
C ASP A 617 -43.22 -30.33 15.94
N ALA A 618 -44.17 -30.51 16.87
CA ALA A 618 -45.33 -31.35 16.65
C ALA A 618 -46.20 -30.86 15.47
N ARG A 619 -46.41 -29.54 15.33
CA ARG A 619 -47.13 -28.97 14.17
C ARG A 619 -46.41 -29.25 12.85
N ILE A 620 -45.09 -29.17 12.85
CA ILE A 620 -44.27 -29.47 11.67
C ILE A 620 -44.39 -30.96 11.33
N LEU A 621 -44.29 -31.84 12.32
CA LEU A 621 -44.43 -33.30 12.12
C LEU A 621 -45.82 -33.66 11.57
N VAL A 622 -46.88 -33.11 12.16
CA VAL A 622 -48.24 -33.30 11.65
C VAL A 622 -48.36 -32.78 10.22
N LEU A 623 -47.86 -31.58 9.92
CA LEU A 623 -47.85 -31.05 8.54
C LEU A 623 -47.04 -31.91 7.56
N CYS A 624 -45.97 -32.56 8.01
CA CYS A 624 -45.18 -33.48 7.20
C CYS A 624 -45.92 -34.80 6.94
N GLU A 625 -46.66 -35.32 7.92
CA GLU A 625 -47.42 -36.57 7.83
C GLU A 625 -48.76 -36.40 7.10
N THR A 626 -49.46 -35.27 7.29
CA THR A 626 -50.78 -35.01 6.70
C THR A 626 -50.71 -34.42 5.30
N LYS A 627 -49.51 -34.07 4.80
CA LYS A 627 -49.35 -33.72 3.39
C LYS A 627 -49.61 -34.98 2.56
N PRO A 628 -50.68 -35.05 1.76
CA PRO A 628 -50.91 -36.20 0.92
C PRO A 628 -49.68 -36.35 0.00
N ARG A 629 -49.08 -37.55 -0.02
CA ARG A 629 -48.10 -37.86 -1.06
C ARG A 629 -48.82 -37.64 -2.40
N PRO A 630 -48.29 -36.81 -3.31
CA PRO A 630 -48.94 -36.60 -4.59
C PRO A 630 -49.07 -37.98 -5.26
N GLY A 631 -50.31 -38.34 -5.61
CA GLY A 631 -50.59 -39.59 -6.30
C GLY A 631 -49.81 -39.65 -7.60
N LEU A 632 -49.60 -40.85 -8.15
CA LEU A 632 -48.86 -41.03 -9.40
C LEU A 632 -49.42 -40.12 -10.51
N GLU A 633 -50.75 -39.97 -10.57
CA GLU A 633 -51.45 -39.05 -11.46
C GLU A 633 -51.14 -37.56 -11.19
N GLY A 634 -50.98 -37.14 -9.94
CA GLY A 634 -50.60 -35.76 -9.59
C GLY A 634 -49.13 -35.44 -9.89
N ILE A 635 -48.26 -36.45 -9.80
CA ILE A 635 -46.86 -36.33 -10.24
C ILE A 635 -46.80 -36.32 -11.76
N GLN A 636 -47.61 -37.16 -12.41
CA GLN A 636 -47.68 -37.30 -13.85
C GLN A 636 -48.30 -36.08 -14.52
N THR A 637 -49.33 -35.45 -13.93
CA THR A 637 -49.85 -34.16 -14.40
C THR A 637 -48.88 -33.01 -14.17
N LEU A 638 -48.14 -32.96 -13.05
CA LEU A 638 -47.06 -31.97 -12.83
C LEU A 638 -45.86 -32.16 -13.77
N PHE A 639 -45.61 -33.40 -14.20
CA PHE A 639 -44.53 -33.77 -15.12
C PHE A 639 -44.96 -33.53 -16.59
N GLU A 640 -46.21 -33.86 -16.93
CA GLU A 640 -46.82 -33.61 -18.23
C GLU A 640 -47.14 -32.13 -18.44
N SER A 641 -47.51 -31.37 -17.40
CA SER A 641 -47.65 -29.90 -17.47
C SER A 641 -46.30 -29.21 -17.68
N ARG A 642 -45.21 -29.80 -17.15
CA ARG A 642 -43.85 -29.37 -17.48
C ARG A 642 -43.40 -29.77 -18.89
N ALA A 643 -43.98 -30.84 -19.44
CA ALA A 643 -43.70 -31.31 -20.80
C ALA A 643 -44.53 -30.57 -21.86
N SER A 644 -45.74 -30.09 -21.53
CA SER A 644 -46.53 -29.20 -22.40
C SER A 644 -45.92 -27.81 -22.53
N ASP A 645 -45.18 -27.35 -21.51
CA ASP A 645 -44.48 -26.05 -21.52
C ASP A 645 -43.09 -26.10 -22.18
N SER A 646 -42.66 -27.25 -22.71
CA SER A 646 -41.43 -27.33 -23.53
C SER A 646 -41.76 -27.44 -25.01
N THR A 647 -42.21 -26.31 -25.58
CA THR A 647 -41.90 -25.88 -26.95
C THR A 647 -41.99 -26.92 -28.07
N LEU A 648 -43.14 -26.96 -28.74
CA LEU A 648 -43.11 -27.05 -30.20
C LEU A 648 -43.10 -25.61 -30.72
N LEU A 649 -41.89 -25.13 -31.02
CA LEU A 649 -41.67 -23.89 -31.77
C LEU A 649 -42.52 -23.91 -33.05
N GLY A 650 -43.52 -23.03 -33.16
CA GLY A 650 -43.98 -22.55 -34.45
C GLY A 650 -45.40 -22.83 -34.91
N LEU A 651 -46.38 -23.16 -34.04
CA LEU A 651 -47.77 -23.29 -34.53
C LEU A 651 -48.87 -23.00 -33.48
N GLY A 652 -48.70 -21.98 -32.64
CA GLY A 652 -49.68 -21.60 -31.61
C GLY A 652 -49.96 -20.09 -31.50
N CYS A 653 -49.58 -19.29 -32.49
CA CYS A 653 -49.73 -17.84 -32.47
C CYS A 653 -51.13 -17.38 -32.95
N TYR A 654 -52.21 -17.83 -32.33
CA TYR A 654 -53.56 -17.34 -32.66
C TYR A 654 -54.55 -17.30 -31.48
N ASP A 655 -54.13 -16.86 -30.29
CA ASP A 655 -55.05 -16.24 -29.32
C ASP A 655 -54.28 -15.13 -28.57
N ASP A 656 -54.55 -13.88 -28.94
CA ASP A 656 -53.84 -12.65 -28.50
C ASP A 656 -54.10 -12.27 -27.01
N ASP A 657 -54.89 -13.06 -26.27
CA ASP A 657 -55.26 -12.80 -24.87
C ASP A 657 -54.44 -13.64 -23.84
N ASP A 658 -53.63 -14.63 -24.27
CA ASP A 658 -52.91 -15.58 -23.40
C ASP A 658 -51.41 -15.26 -23.17
N GLU A 659 -50.81 -14.33 -23.94
CA GLU A 659 -49.37 -14.02 -23.84
C GLU A 659 -49.00 -13.34 -22.51
N GLU A 660 -49.87 -12.47 -21.96
CA GLU A 660 -49.63 -11.82 -20.67
C GLU A 660 -49.71 -12.81 -19.50
N GLU A 661 -50.62 -13.79 -19.56
CA GLU A 661 -50.76 -14.82 -18.52
C GLU A 661 -49.60 -15.83 -18.58
N GLN A 662 -49.14 -16.21 -19.77
CA GLN A 662 -47.94 -17.05 -19.94
C GLN A 662 -46.68 -16.32 -19.50
N GLU A 663 -46.51 -15.04 -19.84
CA GLU A 663 -45.36 -14.26 -19.39
C GLU A 663 -45.38 -14.08 -17.86
N ALA A 664 -46.57 -13.87 -17.26
CA ALA A 664 -46.73 -13.80 -15.82
C ALA A 664 -46.41 -15.13 -15.12
N ALA A 665 -46.85 -16.27 -15.67
CA ALA A 665 -46.55 -17.60 -15.15
C ALA A 665 -45.05 -17.92 -15.24
N MET A 666 -44.40 -17.59 -16.36
CA MET A 666 -42.96 -17.77 -16.56
C MET A 666 -42.13 -16.88 -15.62
N ARG A 667 -42.55 -15.63 -15.41
CA ARG A 667 -41.90 -14.73 -14.44
C ARG A 667 -42.08 -15.24 -13.01
N ALA A 668 -43.27 -15.72 -12.63
CA ALA A 668 -43.50 -16.29 -11.31
C ALA A 668 -42.68 -17.58 -11.08
N ALA A 669 -42.55 -18.44 -12.09
CA ALA A 669 -41.70 -19.63 -12.02
C ALA A 669 -40.21 -19.26 -11.92
N PHE A 670 -39.77 -18.25 -12.67
CA PHE A 670 -38.42 -17.71 -12.60
C PHE A 670 -38.12 -17.13 -11.21
N ASP A 671 -39.01 -16.31 -10.67
CA ASP A 671 -38.88 -15.70 -9.34
C ASP A 671 -38.84 -16.79 -8.25
N ALA A 672 -39.66 -17.83 -8.34
CA ALA A 672 -39.63 -18.95 -7.39
C ALA A 672 -38.31 -19.74 -7.44
N VAL A 673 -37.75 -19.93 -8.64
CA VAL A 673 -36.42 -20.56 -8.81
C VAL A 673 -35.33 -19.64 -8.28
N GLN A 674 -35.42 -18.34 -8.54
CA GLN A 674 -34.47 -17.35 -8.05
C GLN A 674 -34.47 -17.31 -6.52
N ASP A 675 -35.64 -17.31 -5.89
CA ASP A 675 -35.79 -17.35 -4.43
C ASP A 675 -35.23 -18.65 -3.83
N SER A 676 -35.45 -19.79 -4.50
CA SER A 676 -34.87 -21.07 -4.10
C SER A 676 -33.34 -21.07 -4.17
N ILE A 677 -32.77 -20.53 -5.26
CA ILE A 677 -31.33 -20.36 -5.43
C ILE A 677 -30.77 -19.43 -4.37
N MET A 678 -31.43 -18.29 -4.11
CA MET A 678 -31.00 -17.34 -3.09
C MET A 678 -31.02 -17.97 -1.70
N SER A 679 -32.08 -18.69 -1.35
CA SER A 679 -32.18 -19.40 -0.06
C SER A 679 -31.10 -20.48 0.09
N SER A 680 -30.87 -21.28 -0.96
CA SER A 680 -29.82 -22.30 -0.98
C SER A 680 -28.42 -21.67 -0.89
N ALA A 681 -28.19 -20.56 -1.58
CA ALA A 681 -26.92 -19.82 -1.54
C ALA A 681 -26.66 -19.22 -0.15
N GLU A 682 -27.69 -18.69 0.52
CA GLU A 682 -27.56 -18.20 1.89
C GLU A 682 -27.25 -19.33 2.88
N GLN A 683 -27.90 -20.48 2.73
CA GLN A 683 -27.61 -21.67 3.54
C GLN A 683 -26.19 -22.19 3.28
N GLY A 684 -25.78 -22.26 2.02
CA GLY A 684 -24.43 -22.61 1.59
C GLY A 684 -23.40 -21.66 2.22
N ALA A 685 -23.59 -20.35 2.09
CA ALA A 685 -22.69 -19.35 2.67
C ALA A 685 -22.61 -19.45 4.21
N LYS A 686 -23.72 -19.76 4.90
CA LYS A 686 -23.73 -19.99 6.35
C LYS A 686 -22.93 -21.25 6.72
N GLN A 687 -23.08 -22.33 5.95
CA GLN A 687 -22.32 -23.57 6.15
C GLN A 687 -20.84 -23.36 5.85
N GLU A 688 -20.49 -22.70 4.75
CA GLU A 688 -19.11 -22.35 4.40
C GLU A 688 -18.45 -21.49 5.48
N LYS A 689 -19.14 -20.48 6.03
CA LYS A 689 -18.59 -19.69 7.14
C LYS A 689 -18.33 -20.55 8.38
N LYS A 690 -19.25 -21.45 8.73
CA LYS A 690 -19.07 -22.39 9.86
C LYS A 690 -17.92 -23.36 9.61
N LEU A 691 -17.82 -23.90 8.39
CA LEU A 691 -16.74 -24.80 7.99
C LEU A 691 -15.41 -24.07 7.93
N ALA A 692 -15.35 -22.86 7.40
CA ALA A 692 -14.13 -22.04 7.36
C ALA A 692 -13.62 -21.72 8.76
N LEU A 693 -14.51 -21.45 9.73
CA LEU A 693 -14.11 -21.19 11.10
C LEU A 693 -13.50 -22.42 11.79
N ARG A 694 -14.04 -23.62 11.51
CA ARG A 694 -13.52 -24.88 12.07
C ARG A 694 -12.32 -25.44 11.30
N LEU A 695 -12.42 -25.54 9.99
CA LEU A 695 -11.43 -26.13 9.09
C LEU A 695 -10.32 -25.16 8.71
N GLY A 696 -10.53 -23.84 8.77
CA GLY A 696 -9.52 -22.86 8.35
C GLY A 696 -8.21 -22.99 9.14
N GLY A 697 -8.31 -23.22 10.47
CA GLY A 697 -7.15 -23.50 11.32
C GLY A 697 -6.46 -24.82 10.93
N TYR A 698 -7.25 -25.88 10.70
CA TYR A 698 -6.72 -27.18 10.28
C TYR A 698 -6.06 -27.14 8.90
N GLN A 699 -6.62 -26.40 7.94
CA GLN A 699 -6.04 -26.21 6.62
C GLN A 699 -4.71 -25.44 6.69
N LYS A 700 -4.61 -24.42 7.55
CA LYS A 700 -3.34 -23.71 7.79
C LYS A 700 -2.30 -24.66 8.39
N ARG A 701 -2.68 -25.45 9.39
CA ARG A 701 -1.80 -26.45 10.01
C ARG A 701 -1.37 -27.52 9.01
N GLN A 702 -2.29 -27.99 8.16
CA GLN A 702 -1.99 -28.94 7.08
C GLN A 702 -0.97 -28.36 6.09
N ARG A 703 -1.14 -27.11 5.66
CA ARG A 703 -0.17 -26.45 4.77
C ARG A 703 1.20 -26.32 5.40
N LEU A 704 1.26 -25.87 6.66
CA LEU A 704 2.52 -25.75 7.40
C LEU A 704 3.23 -27.11 7.51
N ILE A 705 2.51 -28.16 7.90
CA ILE A 705 3.09 -29.51 8.01
C ILE A 705 3.55 -30.01 6.64
N ARG A 706 2.78 -29.75 5.58
CA ARG A 706 3.18 -30.11 4.22
C ARG A 706 4.49 -29.42 3.81
N GLU A 707 4.61 -28.12 4.07
CA GLU A 707 5.84 -27.35 3.80
C GLU A 707 7.03 -27.90 4.60
N GLN A 708 6.84 -28.17 5.90
CA GLN A 708 7.88 -28.76 6.75
C GLN A 708 8.33 -30.15 6.27
N ILE A 709 7.40 -30.98 5.79
CA ILE A 709 7.73 -32.29 5.22
C ILE A 709 8.56 -32.13 3.95
N LEU A 710 8.18 -31.20 3.07
CA LEU A 710 8.93 -30.93 1.84
C LEU A 710 10.34 -30.43 2.14
N GLU A 711 10.48 -29.43 3.02
CA GLU A 711 11.78 -28.89 3.42
C GLU A 711 12.67 -29.97 4.06
N SER A 712 12.09 -30.80 4.94
CA SER A 712 12.82 -31.92 5.56
C SER A 712 13.26 -32.95 4.53
N SER A 713 12.42 -33.22 3.52
CA SER A 713 12.76 -34.16 2.44
C SER A 713 13.91 -33.63 1.58
N ASP A 714 13.90 -32.34 1.24
CA ASP A 714 14.98 -31.69 0.49
C ASP A 714 16.28 -31.62 1.30
N ALA A 715 16.18 -31.35 2.59
CA ALA A 715 17.32 -31.40 3.51
C ALA A 715 17.93 -32.81 3.57
N LEU A 716 17.09 -33.85 3.64
CA LEU A 716 17.54 -35.24 3.65
C LEU A 716 18.25 -35.60 2.35
N VAL A 717 17.71 -35.22 1.20
CA VAL A 717 18.35 -35.46 -0.11
C VAL A 717 19.70 -34.76 -0.18
N ARG A 718 19.80 -33.49 0.23
CA ARG A 718 21.08 -32.75 0.27
C ARG A 718 22.10 -33.42 1.19
N ALA A 719 21.68 -33.83 2.39
CA ALA A 719 22.55 -34.53 3.34
C ALA A 719 23.03 -35.89 2.79
N ARG A 720 22.16 -36.62 2.10
CA ARG A 720 22.51 -37.91 1.47
C ARG A 720 23.52 -37.73 0.33
N ASN A 721 23.33 -36.70 -0.50
CA ASN A 721 24.26 -36.34 -1.57
C ASN A 721 25.61 -35.90 -1.00
N ALA A 722 25.62 -35.08 0.05
CA ALA A 722 26.84 -34.67 0.74
C ALA A 722 27.57 -35.87 1.37
N LEU A 723 26.86 -36.76 2.06
CA LEU A 723 27.43 -37.99 2.62
C LEU A 723 28.06 -38.86 1.53
N SER A 724 27.38 -39.02 0.39
CA SER A 724 27.93 -39.74 -0.76
C SER A 724 29.21 -39.06 -1.25
N GLY A 725 29.18 -37.73 -1.43
CA GLY A 725 30.36 -36.94 -1.81
C GLY A 725 31.54 -37.11 -0.85
N TYR A 726 31.30 -37.01 0.46
CA TYR A 726 32.34 -37.21 1.47
C TYR A 726 32.89 -38.62 1.52
N ARG A 727 32.08 -39.65 1.25
CA ARG A 727 32.57 -41.02 1.14
C ARG A 727 33.53 -41.18 -0.05
N HIS A 728 33.17 -40.62 -1.20
CA HIS A 728 34.05 -40.64 -2.38
C HIS A 728 35.33 -39.84 -2.11
N LEU A 729 35.20 -38.65 -1.52
CA LEU A 729 36.34 -37.80 -1.16
C LEU A 729 37.27 -38.51 -0.18
N ALA A 730 36.74 -39.18 0.86
CA ALA A 730 37.54 -39.91 1.82
C ALA A 730 38.33 -41.06 1.17
N VAL A 731 37.75 -41.75 0.18
CA VAL A 731 38.46 -42.78 -0.59
C VAL A 731 39.56 -42.14 -1.45
N ALA A 732 39.24 -41.05 -2.15
CA ALA A 732 40.21 -40.32 -2.97
C ALA A 732 41.39 -39.78 -2.16
N GLU A 733 41.12 -39.19 -0.99
CA GLU A 733 42.14 -38.68 -0.07
C GLU A 733 43.04 -39.79 0.46
N ARG A 734 42.49 -40.97 0.80
CA ARG A 734 43.31 -42.12 1.21
C ARG A 734 44.29 -42.55 0.12
N VAL A 735 43.83 -42.59 -1.13
CA VAL A 735 44.69 -42.94 -2.27
C VAL A 735 45.73 -41.84 -2.53
N ALA A 736 45.33 -40.57 -2.47
CA ALA A 736 46.23 -39.43 -2.67
C ALA A 736 47.33 -39.36 -1.59
N LEU A 737 46.97 -39.60 -0.32
CA LEU A 737 47.91 -39.67 0.79
C LEU A 737 48.95 -40.77 0.59
N GLN A 738 48.52 -41.96 0.17
CA GLN A 738 49.43 -43.06 -0.09
C GLN A 738 50.40 -42.70 -1.22
N GLY A 739 49.90 -42.19 -2.35
CA GLY A 739 50.75 -41.78 -3.47
C GLY A 739 51.76 -40.68 -3.08
N ARG A 740 51.35 -39.72 -2.23
CA ARG A 740 52.25 -38.66 -1.75
C ARG A 740 53.33 -39.21 -0.82
N LEU A 741 52.97 -40.12 0.09
CA LEU A 741 53.94 -40.75 0.99
C LEU A 741 54.94 -41.61 0.24
N ASP A 742 54.49 -42.36 -0.76
CA ASP A 742 55.36 -43.20 -1.58
C ASP A 742 56.30 -42.33 -2.43
N GLY A 743 55.81 -41.24 -3.04
CA GLY A 743 56.66 -40.28 -3.74
C GLY A 743 57.73 -39.64 -2.83
N LEU A 744 57.36 -39.24 -1.61
CA LEU A 744 58.33 -38.70 -0.64
C LEU A 744 59.34 -39.76 -0.18
N ARG A 745 58.92 -41.03 -0.04
CA ARG A 745 59.84 -42.13 0.30
C ARG A 745 60.85 -42.36 -0.81
N ASP A 746 60.43 -42.33 -2.07
CA ASP A 746 61.30 -42.48 -3.23
C ASP A 746 62.31 -41.33 -3.32
N GLU A 747 61.86 -40.08 -3.12
CA GLU A 747 62.73 -38.91 -3.07
C GLU A 747 63.76 -39.00 -1.94
N VAL A 748 63.33 -39.38 -0.73
CA VAL A 748 64.22 -39.55 0.42
C VAL A 748 65.21 -40.70 0.18
N ALA A 749 64.76 -41.81 -0.40
CA ALA A 749 65.64 -42.93 -0.75
C ALA A 749 66.70 -42.52 -1.78
N PHE A 750 66.31 -41.75 -2.79
CA PHE A 750 67.23 -41.19 -3.79
C PHE A 750 68.28 -40.27 -3.16
N VAL A 751 67.85 -39.33 -2.30
CA VAL A 751 68.76 -38.41 -1.59
C VAL A 751 69.69 -39.19 -0.66
N ALA A 752 69.18 -40.17 0.08
CA ALA A 752 69.98 -41.01 0.97
C ALA A 752 71.02 -41.85 0.20
N GLY A 753 70.67 -42.37 -0.98
CA GLY A 753 71.59 -43.06 -1.87
C GLY A 753 72.74 -42.16 -2.32
N ARG A 754 72.42 -40.97 -2.84
CA ARG A 754 73.40 -39.95 -3.26
C ARG A 754 74.32 -39.53 -2.12
N HIS A 755 73.78 -39.39 -0.92
CA HIS A 755 74.55 -39.09 0.28
C HIS A 755 75.53 -40.21 0.64
N ARG A 756 75.11 -41.49 0.60
CA ARG A 756 76.00 -42.63 0.85
C ARG A 756 77.12 -42.73 -0.18
N GLU A 757 76.83 -42.52 -1.46
CA GLU A 757 77.85 -42.48 -2.52
C GLU A 757 78.89 -41.38 -2.26
N ALA A 758 78.43 -40.18 -1.89
CA ALA A 758 79.31 -39.07 -1.55
C ALA A 758 80.22 -39.39 -0.35
N GLN A 759 79.66 -40.00 0.71
CA GLN A 759 80.43 -40.46 1.86
C GLN A 759 81.42 -41.58 1.50
N GLY A 760 81.04 -42.49 0.60
CA GLY A 760 81.94 -43.53 0.08
C GLY A 760 83.15 -42.93 -0.62
N ARG A 761 82.92 -42.00 -1.57
CA ARG A 761 84.01 -41.27 -2.25
C ARG A 761 84.90 -40.51 -1.26
N HIS A 762 84.32 -39.86 -0.26
CA HIS A 762 85.11 -39.20 0.79
C HIS A 762 86.03 -40.20 1.52
N ARG A 763 85.52 -41.37 1.91
CA ARG A 763 86.32 -42.42 2.57
C ARG A 763 87.39 -43.02 1.68
N ASP A 764 87.16 -43.09 0.36
CA ASP A 764 88.18 -43.56 -0.59
C ASP A 764 89.29 -42.53 -0.73
N VAL A 765 88.95 -41.25 -0.89
CA VAL A 765 89.92 -40.14 -0.92
C VAL A 765 90.70 -40.03 0.39
N GLU A 766 90.04 -40.23 1.53
CA GLU A 766 90.70 -40.25 2.85
C GLU A 766 91.68 -41.43 2.97
N ARG A 767 91.32 -42.61 2.46
CA ARG A 767 92.26 -43.76 2.36
C ARG A 767 93.42 -43.48 1.42
N GLU A 768 93.19 -42.84 0.27
CA GLU A 768 94.28 -42.43 -0.64
C GLU A 768 95.23 -41.44 0.06
N LEU A 769 94.68 -40.47 0.78
CA LEU A 769 95.46 -39.51 1.58
C LEU A 769 96.29 -40.23 2.65
N ASP A 770 95.70 -41.16 3.40
CA ASP A 770 96.41 -41.95 4.42
C ASP A 770 97.52 -42.84 3.80
N LEU A 771 97.29 -43.40 2.61
CA LEU A 771 98.30 -44.17 1.87
C LEU A 771 99.45 -43.29 1.38
N LEU A 772 99.16 -42.06 0.94
CA LEU A 772 100.18 -41.06 0.60
C LEU A 772 100.97 -40.63 1.84
N CYS A 773 100.31 -40.44 2.98
CA CYS A 773 100.96 -40.06 4.24
C CYS A 773 101.79 -41.19 4.89
N SER A 774 101.41 -42.45 4.68
CA SER A 774 102.12 -43.63 5.21
C SER A 774 103.31 -44.09 4.35
N GLY A 775 103.58 -43.42 3.23
CA GLY A 775 104.78 -43.65 2.41
C GLY A 775 104.75 -44.93 1.56
N ALA A 776 103.60 -45.56 1.38
CA ALA A 776 103.43 -46.82 0.64
C ALA A 776 102.94 -46.65 -0.82
N ALA A 777 102.94 -45.43 -1.35
CA ALA A 777 102.63 -45.17 -2.75
C ALA A 777 103.91 -44.97 -3.57
N ASN A 778 104.35 -46.02 -4.27
CA ASN A 778 105.25 -45.86 -5.42
C ASN A 778 104.47 -45.07 -6.48
N GLY A 779 104.93 -43.85 -6.77
CA GLY A 779 104.27 -42.93 -7.67
C GLY A 779 104.00 -43.57 -9.03
N TYR A 780 102.72 -43.54 -9.43
CA TYR A 780 102.33 -43.24 -10.80
C TYR A 780 100.85 -42.83 -10.82
N HIS A 781 100.61 -41.53 -10.96
CA HIS A 781 99.49 -41.01 -11.74
C HIS A 781 99.97 -39.79 -12.51
#